data_AF-A0A1H5NYY3-F1
#
_entry.id   AF-A0A1H5NYY3-F1
#
_cell.length_a   1.000
_cell.length_b   1.000
_cell.length_c   1.000
_cell.angle_alpha   90.00
_cell.angle_beta   90.00
_cell.angle_gamma   90.00
#
_symmetry.space_group_name_H-M   'P 1'
#
loop_
_entity.id
_entity.type
_entity.pdbx_description
1 polymer ?
#
loop_
_entity_poly.entity_id
_entity_poly.type
_entity_poly.pdbx_seq_one_letter_code
_entity_poly.pdbx_strand_id
1 'polypeptide(L)'
;MAGYRPADWHPLDLDRDPTPGAPQRVRTLAAQLHTFADDVSEALRLVKGMAGEDTLLQWAGKSAEVFKEQFKDVPKNLKKLKKSYEMCGDALADYWPKLERAQALADRALVKAKEAQSDLSSAKSRLSSADSWVTRATKEADKYKDDPTGSKSDADKPDEGKVRAATRDVQSAKSAHTQAQSDVTSAQNALDAAKKMAEDARKMRDDAAGEAKRKIDEASDAGIPNRHWWQDVGHWFEDNWDTIVTVCKVVVAVVGIIAMIIGGPILGAIVLVAALVVLADTLYKYSKGQASLWDVAFAALDCIPGGKGITSLGKIAKGLKEMKNLRGGMKAMSLAVRGLGKNARGMLEDGAKGAYNRLKSAIRSKGSDPIDWATGTMFLPETDVTLPGSLPLVFTRRAASDYRCGWWFGPSWASTIDQRLEVDEDGIVFVTEDGLLLGFPHPVAPHAPVLPAAGPRLRLTRLDDGGYRVEDPQTGVARRFGQPRDGIALLQRISDRNGDAVDVDHADDGTPLALRHSGGYHLRLTVDEGRVTALHLVGAGQDGTDALLRTYSYTDGCLTAVANASGRAMRLTYDDRHRITSWTDRNGRGYAYTYDAADRCVAEGGEAGHLTLTLEYDGTDPAWPGARITTVTTAEGAVSTYVVDDGCRVVAEVDPLGGTTRSTWDEHHRLRSWTDESGHTTVRAYDGDGRLLSAVRPDGTTVRLAYGEAGGPVELTRPDGQVTRRAYDSRGNCVEITAPGGATRHYTYDDAGHLSSVTDPTRLVTRVRCDAAGRAEHVTDPLGGVTRFVHDAFGRVTAVTDPLGRTTRMEWGADGELLRRTAPDGAAEEWTYDGEGNRTSHTDAAGAVTRFEYTHFNLLAAHLARRCPPRLRLRRLAAADRREPPGRTALDLRVRPRGTARRRDRLRRPHPELRP
;
A
#
# COMPACT_ATOMS: atom_id res chain seq x y z
N MET A 1 -12.54 -16.06 13.66
CA MET A 1 -13.11 -17.20 12.92
C MET A 1 -14.12 -16.67 11.92
N ALA A 2 -13.84 -16.80 10.63
CA ALA A 2 -14.84 -16.69 9.56
C ALA A 2 -15.04 -18.11 9.02
N GLY A 3 -16.29 -18.54 8.83
CA GLY A 3 -16.57 -19.85 8.28
C GLY A 3 -16.36 -19.84 6.77
N TYR A 4 -15.47 -20.71 6.26
CA TYR A 4 -15.50 -21.07 4.85
C TYR A 4 -16.83 -21.75 4.56
N ARG A 5 -17.59 -21.23 3.59
CA ARG A 5 -18.82 -21.89 3.15
C ARG A 5 -18.49 -23.06 2.22
N PRO A 6 -19.32 -24.12 2.20
CA PRO A 6 -19.15 -25.22 1.25
C PRO A 6 -19.17 -24.70 -0.20
N ALA A 7 -18.29 -25.25 -1.05
CA ALA A 7 -18.30 -24.98 -2.49
C ALA A 7 -19.13 -26.02 -3.28
N ASP A 8 -19.25 -27.24 -2.74
CA ASP A 8 -20.00 -28.34 -3.33
C ASP A 8 -21.50 -28.26 -2.97
N TRP A 9 -22.30 -27.75 -3.92
CA TRP A 9 -23.76 -27.62 -3.82
C TRP A 9 -24.54 -28.64 -4.69
N HIS A 10 -23.85 -29.46 -5.47
CA HIS A 10 -24.46 -30.48 -6.34
C HIS A 10 -25.39 -31.49 -5.63
N PRO A 11 -25.23 -31.83 -4.33
CA PRO A 11 -26.20 -32.67 -3.62
C PRO A 11 -27.62 -32.10 -3.55
N LEU A 12 -27.79 -30.79 -3.77
CA LEU A 12 -29.08 -30.10 -3.85
C LEU A 12 -29.54 -29.84 -5.30
N ASP A 13 -28.83 -30.38 -6.30
CA ASP A 13 -28.95 -30.05 -7.73
C ASP A 13 -28.74 -28.55 -8.02
N LEU A 14 -27.76 -27.92 -7.35
CA LEU A 14 -27.41 -26.51 -7.51
C LEU A 14 -25.96 -26.32 -7.98
N ASP A 15 -25.75 -25.52 -9.02
CA ASP A 15 -24.42 -25.21 -9.58
C ASP A 15 -23.61 -24.18 -8.77
N ARG A 16 -24.26 -23.50 -7.80
CA ARG A 16 -23.67 -22.45 -6.96
C ARG A 16 -24.43 -22.27 -5.66
N ASP A 17 -23.80 -21.59 -4.71
CA ASP A 17 -24.39 -21.20 -3.41
C ASP A 17 -25.76 -20.50 -3.61
N PRO A 18 -26.85 -20.99 -2.99
CA PRO A 18 -28.17 -20.36 -3.06
C PRO A 18 -28.30 -19.07 -2.24
N THR A 19 -27.30 -18.73 -1.43
CA THR A 19 -27.32 -17.62 -0.44
C THR A 19 -26.00 -16.83 -0.43
N PRO A 20 -25.50 -16.36 -1.59
CA PRO A 20 -24.17 -15.78 -1.70
C PRO A 20 -24.07 -14.39 -1.05
N GLY A 21 -22.90 -14.10 -0.49
CA GLY A 21 -22.55 -12.82 0.13
C GLY A 21 -21.75 -12.99 1.43
N ALA A 22 -21.29 -11.89 2.00
CA ALA A 22 -20.47 -11.89 3.22
C ALA A 22 -21.09 -11.02 4.33
N PRO A 23 -21.88 -11.59 5.27
CA PRO A 23 -22.54 -10.84 6.34
C PRO A 23 -21.61 -9.91 7.13
N GLN A 24 -20.38 -10.35 7.41
CA GLN A 24 -19.40 -9.54 8.12
C GLN A 24 -18.94 -8.30 7.32
N ARG A 25 -18.86 -8.38 5.98
CA ARG A 25 -18.59 -7.20 5.13
C ARG A 25 -19.78 -6.25 5.11
N VAL A 26 -21.00 -6.76 5.00
CA VAL A 26 -22.24 -5.96 5.09
C VAL A 26 -22.30 -5.20 6.42
N ARG A 27 -21.99 -5.90 7.53
CA ARG A 27 -21.93 -5.33 8.88
C ARG A 27 -20.87 -4.23 9.02
N THR A 28 -19.68 -4.42 8.46
CA THR A 28 -18.63 -3.38 8.41
C THR A 28 -19.08 -2.17 7.60
N LEU A 29 -19.70 -2.38 6.43
CA LEU A 29 -20.24 -1.30 5.59
C LEU A 29 -21.34 -0.51 6.30
N ALA A 30 -22.29 -1.19 6.95
CA ALA A 30 -23.33 -0.54 7.75
C ALA A 30 -22.73 0.37 8.84
N ALA A 31 -21.75 -0.14 9.60
CA ALA A 31 -21.06 0.63 10.64
C ALA A 31 -20.28 1.85 10.07
N GLN A 32 -19.70 1.73 8.87
CA GLN A 32 -19.04 2.85 8.18
C GLN A 32 -20.05 3.93 7.75
N LEU A 33 -21.22 3.54 7.24
CA LEU A 33 -22.29 4.47 6.85
C LEU A 33 -22.92 5.17 8.05
N HIS A 34 -23.12 4.46 9.18
CA HIS A 34 -23.53 5.06 10.46
C HIS A 34 -22.48 6.05 10.99
N THR A 35 -21.20 5.67 10.98
CA THR A 35 -20.08 6.55 11.38
C THR A 35 -20.09 7.85 10.56
N PHE A 36 -20.24 7.74 9.24
CA PHE A 36 -20.32 8.89 8.36
C PHE A 36 -21.59 9.75 8.60
N ALA A 37 -22.73 9.13 8.91
CA ALA A 37 -23.92 9.87 9.31
C ALA A 37 -23.71 10.66 10.61
N ASP A 38 -22.94 10.13 11.57
CA ASP A 38 -22.55 10.86 12.78
C ASP A 38 -21.53 11.97 12.51
N ASP A 39 -20.56 11.78 11.61
CA ASP A 39 -19.65 12.84 11.15
C ASP A 39 -20.43 14.00 10.48
N VAL A 40 -21.44 13.69 9.65
CA VAL A 40 -22.33 14.69 9.06
C VAL A 40 -23.23 15.36 10.12
N SER A 41 -23.59 14.64 11.18
CA SER A 41 -24.31 15.18 12.35
C SER A 41 -23.45 16.19 13.12
N GLU A 42 -22.17 15.90 13.31
CA GLU A 42 -21.21 16.81 13.96
C GLU A 42 -20.90 18.02 13.07
N ALA A 43 -20.72 17.83 11.76
CA ALA A 43 -20.62 18.93 10.81
C ALA A 43 -21.88 19.84 10.83
N LEU A 44 -23.08 19.24 10.90
CA LEU A 44 -24.33 20.00 11.08
C LEU A 44 -24.39 20.73 12.43
N ARG A 45 -23.81 20.17 13.50
CA ARG A 45 -23.67 20.83 14.81
C ARG A 45 -22.73 22.03 14.75
N LEU A 46 -21.59 21.90 14.07
CA LEU A 46 -20.61 22.96 13.86
C LEU A 46 -21.18 24.10 13.00
N VAL A 47 -21.84 23.80 11.88
CA VAL A 47 -22.52 24.81 11.03
C VAL A 47 -23.62 25.55 11.79
N LYS A 48 -24.41 24.85 12.61
CA LYS A 48 -25.40 25.50 13.50
C LYS A 48 -24.74 26.37 14.58
N GLY A 49 -23.60 25.96 15.13
CA GLY A 49 -22.83 26.74 16.09
C GLY A 49 -22.34 28.06 15.50
N MET A 50 -21.80 28.04 14.28
CA MET A 50 -21.38 29.26 13.57
C MET A 50 -22.55 30.18 13.21
N ALA A 51 -23.75 29.64 13.01
CA ALA A 51 -24.99 30.38 12.77
C ALA A 51 -25.73 30.84 14.05
N GLY A 52 -25.10 30.73 15.22
CA GLY A 52 -25.63 31.24 16.49
C GLY A 52 -25.74 32.77 16.52
N GLU A 53 -26.58 33.29 17.43
CA GLU A 53 -26.84 34.73 17.49
C GLU A 53 -25.61 35.55 17.94
N ASP A 54 -24.80 35.02 18.86
CA ASP A 54 -23.57 35.67 19.34
C ASP A 54 -22.49 35.86 18.25
N THR A 55 -22.31 34.88 17.35
CA THR A 55 -21.37 35.01 16.22
C THR A 55 -21.89 35.95 15.14
N LEU A 56 -23.22 35.95 14.91
CA LEU A 56 -23.86 36.85 13.94
C LEU A 56 -23.89 38.31 14.41
N LEU A 57 -23.98 38.57 15.72
CA LEU A 57 -23.92 39.93 16.29
C LEU A 57 -22.58 40.64 16.03
N GLN A 58 -21.49 39.89 15.79
CA GLN A 58 -20.19 40.47 15.43
C GLN A 58 -20.05 40.84 13.95
N TRP A 59 -20.99 40.42 13.08
CA TRP A 59 -20.87 40.54 11.61
C TRP A 59 -21.84 41.59 11.02
N ALA A 60 -22.05 42.71 11.72
CA ALA A 60 -23.03 43.73 11.32
C ALA A 60 -22.73 44.40 9.95
N GLY A 61 -23.45 43.98 8.90
CA GLY A 61 -23.39 44.60 7.56
C GLY A 61 -23.99 43.71 6.47
N LYS A 62 -24.08 44.24 5.23
CA LYS A 62 -24.65 43.52 4.06
C LYS A 62 -24.00 42.14 3.81
N SER A 63 -22.73 41.98 4.18
CA SER A 63 -22.00 40.71 4.11
C SER A 63 -22.67 39.57 4.88
N ALA A 64 -23.29 39.86 6.03
CA ALA A 64 -24.00 38.84 6.82
C ALA A 64 -25.37 38.45 6.23
N GLU A 65 -26.00 39.33 5.45
CA GLU A 65 -27.22 38.98 4.70
C GLU A 65 -26.88 38.06 3.52
N VAL A 66 -25.84 38.39 2.75
CA VAL A 66 -25.33 37.52 1.67
C VAL A 66 -24.84 36.17 2.22
N PHE A 67 -24.16 36.17 3.36
CA PHE A 67 -23.75 34.93 4.05
C PHE A 67 -24.97 34.11 4.50
N LYS A 68 -25.96 34.72 5.18
CA LYS A 68 -27.22 34.04 5.53
C LYS A 68 -27.92 33.49 4.30
N GLU A 69 -27.96 34.23 3.20
CA GLU A 69 -28.63 33.81 1.98
C GLU A 69 -27.93 32.62 1.28
N GLN A 70 -26.60 32.61 1.22
CA GLN A 70 -25.85 31.49 0.63
C GLN A 70 -25.85 30.25 1.53
N PHE A 71 -25.81 30.40 2.86
CA PHE A 71 -25.73 29.28 3.80
C PHE A 71 -27.09 28.74 4.27
N LYS A 72 -28.23 29.39 3.95
CA LYS A 72 -29.58 28.97 4.39
C LYS A 72 -29.93 27.50 4.11
N ASP A 73 -29.50 26.97 2.97
CA ASP A 73 -29.78 25.60 2.55
C ASP A 73 -28.69 24.59 2.98
N VAL A 74 -27.54 25.03 3.50
CA VAL A 74 -26.45 24.12 3.94
C VAL A 74 -26.87 23.23 5.13
N PRO A 75 -27.46 23.75 6.24
CA PRO A 75 -27.97 22.89 7.32
C PRO A 75 -29.07 21.92 6.89
N LYS A 76 -29.85 22.30 5.87
CA LYS A 76 -30.96 21.51 5.30
C LYS A 76 -30.42 20.38 4.42
N ASN A 77 -29.39 20.64 3.63
CA ASN A 77 -28.72 19.66 2.79
C ASN A 77 -27.86 18.69 3.62
N LEU A 78 -27.15 19.17 4.65
CA LEU A 78 -26.46 18.29 5.62
C LEU A 78 -27.45 17.40 6.39
N LYS A 79 -28.62 17.93 6.79
CA LYS A 79 -29.68 17.11 7.43
C LYS A 79 -30.24 16.02 6.49
N LYS A 80 -30.41 16.33 5.20
CA LYS A 80 -30.78 15.34 4.16
C LYS A 80 -29.71 14.28 3.97
N LEU A 81 -28.46 14.71 3.85
CA LEU A 81 -27.29 13.83 3.68
C LEU A 81 -27.16 12.88 4.86
N LYS A 82 -27.25 13.37 6.11
CA LYS A 82 -27.29 12.51 7.30
C LYS A 82 -28.37 11.45 7.14
N LYS A 83 -29.63 11.89 6.96
CA LYS A 83 -30.78 10.98 6.91
C LYS A 83 -30.62 9.88 5.85
N SER A 84 -30.09 10.23 4.68
CA SER A 84 -29.85 9.29 3.59
C SER A 84 -28.83 8.21 3.99
N TYR A 85 -27.67 8.60 4.54
CA TYR A 85 -26.64 7.63 4.96
C TYR A 85 -27.00 6.87 6.23
N GLU A 86 -27.75 7.49 7.14
CA GLU A 86 -28.35 6.86 8.34
C GLU A 86 -29.33 5.75 7.92
N MET A 87 -30.25 6.03 6.99
CA MET A 87 -31.18 5.03 6.44
C MET A 87 -30.47 3.92 5.63
N CYS A 88 -29.42 4.22 4.87
CA CYS A 88 -28.61 3.20 4.19
C CYS A 88 -27.84 2.31 5.17
N GLY A 89 -27.30 2.89 6.25
CA GLY A 89 -26.69 2.14 7.36
C GLY A 89 -27.70 1.20 8.02
N ASP A 90 -28.91 1.71 8.32
CA ASP A 90 -30.00 0.93 8.90
C ASP A 90 -30.46 -0.21 7.97
N ALA A 91 -30.62 0.05 6.67
CA ALA A 91 -31.01 -0.96 5.68
C ALA A 91 -30.03 -2.14 5.61
N LEU A 92 -28.73 -1.86 5.70
CA LEU A 92 -27.68 -2.88 5.69
C LEU A 92 -27.49 -3.55 7.06
N ALA A 93 -27.73 -2.82 8.16
CA ALA A 93 -27.81 -3.36 9.51
C ALA A 93 -28.98 -4.35 9.68
N ASP A 94 -30.11 -4.09 9.01
CA ASP A 94 -31.26 -5.00 8.89
C ASP A 94 -31.00 -6.21 7.98
N TYR A 95 -30.10 -6.08 7.00
CA TYR A 95 -29.85 -7.10 5.98
C TYR A 95 -28.87 -8.19 6.45
N TRP A 96 -27.72 -7.83 7.04
CA TRP A 96 -26.69 -8.82 7.39
C TRP A 96 -27.16 -9.95 8.33
N PRO A 97 -28.04 -9.74 9.33
CA PRO A 97 -28.53 -10.82 10.20
C PRO A 97 -29.52 -11.74 9.48
N LYS A 98 -30.19 -11.26 8.41
CA LYS A 98 -31.08 -12.06 7.57
C LYS A 98 -30.27 -12.92 6.61
N LEU A 99 -29.23 -12.35 6.00
CA LEU A 99 -28.27 -13.08 5.16
C LEU A 99 -27.57 -14.19 5.97
N GLU A 100 -27.06 -13.89 7.18
CA GLU A 100 -26.44 -14.90 8.06
C GLU A 100 -27.40 -16.05 8.41
N ARG A 101 -28.68 -15.77 8.66
CA ARG A 101 -29.72 -16.79 8.91
C ARG A 101 -30.05 -17.61 7.66
N ALA A 102 -30.09 -16.99 6.49
CA ALA A 102 -30.31 -17.69 5.23
C ALA A 102 -29.14 -18.63 4.90
N GLN A 103 -27.90 -18.17 5.08
CA GLN A 103 -26.69 -19.00 4.93
C GLN A 103 -26.73 -20.20 5.89
N ALA A 104 -27.01 -19.96 7.18
CA ALA A 104 -27.14 -21.01 8.19
C ALA A 104 -28.34 -21.96 7.97
N LEU A 105 -29.30 -21.62 7.10
CA LEU A 105 -30.38 -22.52 6.67
C LEU A 105 -29.96 -23.35 5.45
N ALA A 106 -29.30 -22.73 4.47
CA ALA A 106 -28.73 -23.40 3.30
C ALA A 106 -27.66 -24.44 3.69
N ASP A 107 -26.79 -24.12 4.66
CA ASP A 107 -25.77 -25.06 5.15
C ASP A 107 -26.41 -26.32 5.78
N ARG A 108 -27.55 -26.17 6.48
CA ARG A 108 -28.33 -27.31 7.03
C ARG A 108 -29.03 -28.10 5.93
N ALA A 109 -29.51 -27.43 4.88
CA ALA A 109 -30.10 -28.09 3.73
C ALA A 109 -29.05 -28.97 3.02
N LEU A 110 -27.82 -28.48 2.85
CA LEU A 110 -26.73 -29.23 2.22
C LEU A 110 -26.32 -30.47 3.03
N VAL A 111 -26.21 -30.37 4.36
CA VAL A 111 -25.95 -31.52 5.23
C VAL A 111 -27.04 -32.59 5.05
N LYS A 112 -28.31 -32.19 5.13
CA LYS A 112 -29.45 -33.11 4.95
C LYS A 112 -29.51 -33.72 3.55
N ALA A 113 -29.12 -33.00 2.52
CA ALA A 113 -29.06 -33.52 1.17
C ALA A 113 -27.97 -34.60 1.02
N LYS A 114 -26.79 -34.40 1.64
CA LYS A 114 -25.72 -35.40 1.67
C LYS A 114 -26.12 -36.67 2.45
N GLU A 115 -26.80 -36.50 3.58
CA GLU A 115 -27.42 -37.61 4.34
C GLU A 115 -28.44 -38.37 3.47
N ALA A 116 -29.42 -37.66 2.89
CA ALA A 116 -30.48 -38.27 2.09
C ALA A 116 -29.98 -38.94 0.79
N GLN A 117 -28.93 -38.41 0.15
CA GLN A 117 -28.30 -39.07 -1.01
C GLN A 117 -27.57 -40.36 -0.61
N SER A 118 -26.89 -40.37 0.54
CA SER A 118 -26.28 -41.59 1.11
C SER A 118 -27.34 -42.67 1.38
N ASP A 119 -28.44 -42.29 2.04
CA ASP A 119 -29.55 -43.21 2.32
C ASP A 119 -30.24 -43.68 1.02
N LEU A 120 -30.44 -42.80 0.03
CA LEU A 120 -31.05 -43.13 -1.25
C LEU A 120 -30.20 -44.12 -2.06
N SER A 121 -28.86 -43.95 -2.07
CA SER A 121 -27.96 -44.90 -2.74
C SER A 121 -27.99 -46.28 -2.04
N SER A 122 -27.97 -46.29 -0.71
CA SER A 122 -28.07 -47.49 0.12
C SER A 122 -29.41 -48.20 -0.04
N ALA A 123 -30.51 -47.45 -0.16
CA ALA A 123 -31.85 -47.97 -0.41
C ALA A 123 -32.00 -48.53 -1.83
N LYS A 124 -31.46 -47.86 -2.86
CA LYS A 124 -31.42 -48.36 -4.25
C LYS A 124 -30.63 -49.67 -4.36
N SER A 125 -29.49 -49.78 -3.69
CA SER A 125 -28.71 -51.03 -3.64
C SER A 125 -29.51 -52.19 -2.98
N ARG A 126 -30.23 -51.90 -1.89
CA ARG A 126 -31.11 -52.87 -1.22
C ARG A 126 -32.31 -53.26 -2.09
N LEU A 127 -32.90 -52.33 -2.82
CA LEU A 127 -34.00 -52.59 -3.75
C LEU A 127 -33.56 -53.50 -4.92
N SER A 128 -32.41 -53.22 -5.55
CA SER A 128 -31.85 -54.09 -6.59
C SER A 128 -31.53 -55.50 -6.07
N SER A 129 -31.03 -55.60 -4.84
CA SER A 129 -30.81 -56.89 -4.17
C SER A 129 -32.11 -57.66 -3.91
N ALA A 130 -33.18 -56.95 -3.53
CA ALA A 130 -34.51 -57.51 -3.29
C ALA A 130 -35.20 -57.94 -4.59
N ASP A 131 -35.09 -57.18 -5.69
CA ASP A 131 -35.61 -57.55 -7.02
C ASP A 131 -34.93 -58.82 -7.57
N SER A 132 -33.60 -58.91 -7.44
CA SER A 132 -32.84 -60.13 -7.73
C SER A 132 -33.28 -61.32 -6.87
N TRP A 133 -33.68 -61.09 -5.61
CA TRP A 133 -34.23 -62.13 -4.75
C TRP A 133 -35.65 -62.53 -5.16
N VAL A 134 -36.55 -61.58 -5.45
CA VAL A 134 -37.91 -61.84 -5.94
C VAL A 134 -37.87 -62.63 -7.25
N THR A 135 -36.98 -62.27 -8.17
CA THR A 135 -36.78 -62.97 -9.45
C THR A 135 -36.30 -64.41 -9.22
N ARG A 136 -35.31 -64.64 -8.35
CA ARG A 136 -34.82 -65.99 -8.01
C ARG A 136 -35.88 -66.83 -7.28
N ALA A 137 -36.56 -66.26 -6.28
CA ALA A 137 -37.59 -66.96 -5.52
C ALA A 137 -38.81 -67.31 -6.39
N THR A 138 -39.21 -66.41 -7.29
CA THR A 138 -40.32 -66.67 -8.23
C THR A 138 -39.92 -67.75 -9.23
N LYS A 139 -38.72 -67.68 -9.83
CA LYS A 139 -38.19 -68.72 -10.71
C LYS A 139 -38.02 -70.09 -10.03
N GLU A 140 -37.76 -70.11 -8.73
CA GLU A 140 -37.72 -71.35 -7.93
C GLU A 140 -39.13 -71.90 -7.70
N ALA A 141 -40.09 -71.04 -7.32
CA ALA A 141 -41.49 -71.43 -7.16
C ALA A 141 -42.15 -71.89 -8.49
N ASP A 142 -41.75 -71.31 -9.62
CA ASP A 142 -42.24 -71.67 -10.96
C ASP A 142 -41.87 -73.11 -11.34
N LYS A 143 -40.79 -73.70 -10.79
CA LYS A 143 -40.45 -75.13 -10.99
C LYS A 143 -41.51 -76.09 -10.44
N TYR A 144 -42.32 -75.60 -9.50
CA TYR A 144 -43.35 -76.37 -8.77
C TYR A 144 -44.77 -76.00 -9.21
N LYS A 145 -44.94 -75.24 -10.29
CA LYS A 145 -46.21 -75.07 -10.98
C LYS A 145 -46.42 -76.20 -11.98
N ASP A 146 -47.63 -76.75 -12.01
CA ASP A 146 -47.99 -77.79 -12.96
C ASP A 146 -48.03 -77.27 -14.40
N ASP A 147 -47.60 -78.12 -15.33
CA ASP A 147 -47.54 -77.87 -16.76
C ASP A 147 -48.94 -78.06 -17.39
N PRO A 148 -49.55 -77.00 -17.98
CA PRO A 148 -50.86 -77.13 -18.64
C PRO A 148 -50.85 -78.06 -19.86
N THR A 149 -49.67 -78.37 -20.40
CA THR A 149 -49.42 -79.26 -21.54
C THR A 149 -48.81 -80.58 -21.07
N GLY A 150 -49.52 -81.23 -20.14
CA GLY A 150 -49.10 -82.41 -19.36
C GLY A 150 -48.14 -83.39 -20.05
N SER A 151 -46.84 -83.18 -19.83
CA SER A 151 -45.73 -83.95 -20.43
C SER A 151 -44.76 -84.52 -19.39
N LYS A 152 -45.22 -84.74 -18.14
CA LYS A 152 -44.45 -85.38 -17.05
C LYS A 152 -45.22 -86.59 -16.52
N SER A 153 -44.53 -87.72 -16.39
CA SER A 153 -45.05 -88.99 -15.85
C SER A 153 -45.11 -89.00 -14.31
N ASP A 154 -45.95 -89.87 -13.73
CA ASP A 154 -46.26 -90.02 -12.29
C ASP A 154 -45.10 -90.44 -11.35
N ALA A 155 -43.94 -89.78 -11.42
CA ALA A 155 -42.74 -90.13 -10.66
C ALA A 155 -41.98 -88.94 -10.05
N ASP A 156 -42.66 -87.83 -9.75
CA ASP A 156 -42.35 -86.97 -8.59
C ASP A 156 -43.46 -85.94 -8.35
N LYS A 157 -44.27 -86.12 -7.31
CA LYS A 157 -45.13 -85.04 -6.80
C LYS A 157 -44.26 -84.13 -5.93
N PRO A 158 -44.22 -82.81 -6.16
CA PRO A 158 -43.32 -81.93 -5.44
C PRO A 158 -43.67 -81.90 -3.94
N ASP A 159 -42.66 -82.24 -3.14
CA ASP A 159 -42.66 -82.25 -1.68
C ASP A 159 -43.37 -81.01 -1.11
N GLU A 160 -44.47 -81.23 -0.40
CA GLU A 160 -45.34 -80.16 0.11
C GLU A 160 -44.59 -79.22 1.07
N GLY A 161 -43.58 -79.72 1.78
CA GLY A 161 -42.68 -78.90 2.60
C GLY A 161 -41.87 -77.92 1.76
N LYS A 162 -41.35 -78.35 0.60
CA LYS A 162 -40.60 -77.51 -0.35
C LYS A 162 -41.50 -76.50 -1.06
N VAL A 163 -42.72 -76.90 -1.46
CA VAL A 163 -43.71 -75.98 -2.06
C VAL A 163 -44.12 -74.89 -1.06
N ARG A 164 -44.39 -75.26 0.20
CA ARG A 164 -44.69 -74.32 1.29
C ARG A 164 -43.49 -73.41 1.62
N ALA A 165 -42.26 -73.92 1.54
CA ALA A 165 -41.04 -73.12 1.72
C ALA A 165 -40.85 -72.10 0.59
N ALA A 166 -40.86 -72.53 -0.69
CA ALA A 166 -40.73 -71.65 -1.84
C ALA A 166 -41.83 -70.56 -1.87
N THR A 167 -43.06 -70.91 -1.49
CA THR A 167 -44.17 -69.95 -1.35
C THR A 167 -43.88 -68.91 -0.27
N ARG A 168 -43.35 -69.34 0.89
CA ARG A 168 -42.95 -68.43 1.97
C ARG A 168 -41.78 -67.54 1.56
N ASP A 169 -40.80 -68.07 0.84
CA ASP A 169 -39.64 -67.31 0.36
C ASP A 169 -40.05 -66.25 -0.68
N VAL A 170 -41.00 -66.55 -1.56
CA VAL A 170 -41.62 -65.56 -2.46
C VAL A 170 -42.37 -64.48 -1.67
N GLN A 171 -43.09 -64.83 -0.61
CA GLN A 171 -43.74 -63.85 0.26
C GLN A 171 -42.73 -62.97 1.00
N SER A 172 -41.68 -63.56 1.59
CA SER A 172 -40.60 -62.84 2.28
C SER A 172 -39.82 -61.93 1.35
N ALA A 173 -39.49 -62.39 0.14
CA ALA A 173 -38.83 -61.58 -0.88
C ALA A 173 -39.70 -60.39 -1.32
N LYS A 174 -41.02 -60.60 -1.51
CA LYS A 174 -41.95 -59.51 -1.83
C LYS A 174 -42.08 -58.50 -0.68
N SER A 175 -42.15 -58.96 0.58
CA SER A 175 -42.15 -58.07 1.74
C SER A 175 -40.85 -57.25 1.85
N ALA A 176 -39.70 -57.87 1.59
CA ALA A 176 -38.41 -57.17 1.57
C ALA A 176 -38.30 -56.17 0.41
N HIS A 177 -38.82 -56.49 -0.77
CA HIS A 177 -38.94 -55.55 -1.89
C HIS A 177 -39.82 -54.35 -1.53
N THR A 178 -41.02 -54.58 -0.97
CA THR A 178 -41.92 -53.51 -0.52
C THR A 178 -41.26 -52.60 0.52
N GLN A 179 -40.51 -53.17 1.48
CA GLN A 179 -39.75 -52.37 2.44
C GLN A 179 -38.63 -51.57 1.77
N ALA A 180 -37.84 -52.17 0.88
CA ALA A 180 -36.77 -51.45 0.17
C ALA A 180 -37.33 -50.32 -0.74
N GLN A 181 -38.51 -50.53 -1.34
CA GLN A 181 -39.22 -49.51 -2.11
C GLN A 181 -39.75 -48.38 -1.22
N SER A 182 -40.24 -48.71 -0.01
CA SER A 182 -40.62 -47.72 1.00
C SER A 182 -39.40 -46.88 1.45
N ASP A 183 -38.26 -47.53 1.71
CA ASP A 183 -37.01 -46.86 2.10
C ASP A 183 -36.49 -45.92 1.00
N VAL A 184 -36.51 -46.34 -0.27
CA VAL A 184 -36.19 -45.47 -1.43
C VAL A 184 -37.13 -44.26 -1.48
N THR A 185 -38.43 -44.48 -1.26
CA THR A 185 -39.43 -43.41 -1.25
C THR A 185 -39.21 -42.42 -0.09
N SER A 186 -38.85 -42.93 1.09
CA SER A 186 -38.53 -42.13 2.27
C SER A 186 -37.28 -41.26 2.06
N ALA A 187 -36.20 -41.84 1.54
CA ALA A 187 -34.96 -41.12 1.24
C ALA A 187 -35.13 -40.07 0.14
N GLN A 188 -35.96 -40.37 -0.88
CA GLN A 188 -36.32 -39.39 -1.91
C GLN A 188 -37.10 -38.20 -1.30
N ASN A 189 -38.13 -38.47 -0.49
CA ASN A 189 -38.89 -37.43 0.21
C ASN A 189 -37.99 -36.56 1.13
N ALA A 190 -36.97 -37.17 1.77
CA ALA A 190 -36.00 -36.44 2.60
C ALA A 190 -35.09 -35.54 1.76
N LEU A 191 -34.64 -36.00 0.59
CA LEU A 191 -33.85 -35.20 -0.36
C LEU A 191 -34.67 -34.03 -0.92
N ASP A 192 -35.92 -34.25 -1.29
CA ASP A 192 -36.80 -33.21 -1.83
C ASP A 192 -37.17 -32.17 -0.74
N ALA A 193 -37.30 -32.60 0.52
CA ALA A 193 -37.42 -31.69 1.66
C ALA A 193 -36.13 -30.88 1.92
N ALA A 194 -34.94 -31.44 1.66
CA ALA A 194 -33.67 -30.71 1.73
C ALA A 194 -33.55 -29.67 0.60
N LYS A 195 -33.90 -30.04 -0.64
CA LYS A 195 -33.98 -29.11 -1.78
C LYS A 195 -34.92 -27.94 -1.51
N LYS A 196 -36.11 -28.22 -0.98
CA LYS A 196 -37.04 -27.18 -0.55
C LYS A 196 -36.47 -26.27 0.55
N MET A 197 -35.72 -26.81 1.51
CA MET A 197 -35.06 -26.00 2.54
C MET A 197 -33.98 -25.07 1.98
N ALA A 198 -33.28 -25.47 0.91
CA ALA A 198 -32.35 -24.59 0.19
C ALA A 198 -33.07 -23.52 -0.63
N GLU A 199 -34.24 -23.82 -1.21
CA GLU A 199 -35.09 -22.83 -1.88
C GLU A 199 -35.70 -21.82 -0.90
N ASP A 200 -36.19 -22.27 0.26
CA ASP A 200 -36.66 -21.39 1.34
C ASP A 200 -35.52 -20.48 1.85
N ALA A 201 -34.27 -20.97 1.88
CA ALA A 201 -33.08 -20.19 2.22
C ALA A 201 -32.73 -19.14 1.15
N ARG A 202 -32.72 -19.52 -0.14
CA ARG A 202 -32.58 -18.60 -1.28
C ARG A 202 -33.61 -17.48 -1.20
N LYS A 203 -34.88 -17.85 -1.07
CA LYS A 203 -35.99 -16.90 -0.95
C LYS A 203 -35.83 -15.98 0.27
N MET A 204 -35.41 -16.49 1.43
CA MET A 204 -35.15 -15.64 2.60
C MET A 204 -34.04 -14.61 2.34
N ARG A 205 -33.00 -14.96 1.57
CA ARG A 205 -31.96 -14.02 1.14
C ARG A 205 -32.50 -12.99 0.14
N ASP A 206 -33.31 -13.42 -0.83
CA ASP A 206 -33.84 -12.56 -1.90
C ASP A 206 -34.92 -11.59 -1.39
N ASP A 207 -35.86 -12.06 -0.56
CA ASP A 207 -36.85 -11.22 0.15
C ASP A 207 -36.13 -10.18 1.03
N ALA A 208 -35.04 -10.58 1.71
CA ALA A 208 -34.24 -9.66 2.52
C ALA A 208 -33.44 -8.65 1.68
N ALA A 209 -32.93 -9.05 0.51
CA ALA A 209 -32.21 -8.19 -0.41
C ALA A 209 -33.14 -7.18 -1.11
N GLY A 210 -34.34 -7.61 -1.51
CA GLY A 210 -35.38 -6.73 -2.04
C GLY A 210 -35.86 -5.68 -1.03
N GLU A 211 -36.05 -6.07 0.23
CA GLU A 211 -36.37 -5.15 1.33
C GLU A 211 -35.22 -4.18 1.64
N ALA A 212 -33.96 -4.64 1.58
CA ALA A 212 -32.79 -3.77 1.74
C ALA A 212 -32.67 -2.77 0.58
N LYS A 213 -32.86 -3.23 -0.67
CA LYS A 213 -32.88 -2.40 -1.88
C LYS A 213 -33.97 -1.34 -1.79
N ARG A 214 -35.22 -1.71 -1.49
CA ARG A 214 -36.34 -0.78 -1.28
C ARG A 214 -36.01 0.32 -0.26
N LYS A 215 -35.39 -0.04 0.87
CA LYS A 215 -34.96 0.92 1.90
C LYS A 215 -33.83 1.84 1.44
N ILE A 216 -32.91 1.36 0.60
CA ILE A 216 -31.83 2.15 0.00
C ILE A 216 -32.38 3.10 -1.08
N ASP A 217 -33.33 2.64 -1.91
CA ASP A 217 -34.04 3.48 -2.88
C ASP A 217 -34.83 4.61 -2.14
N GLU A 218 -35.54 4.28 -1.06
CA GLU A 218 -36.21 5.24 -0.17
C GLU A 218 -35.23 6.20 0.53
N ALA A 219 -34.00 5.75 0.82
CA ALA A 219 -32.93 6.58 1.38
C ALA A 219 -32.32 7.54 0.34
N SER A 220 -32.27 7.13 -0.93
CA SER A 220 -31.88 7.98 -2.06
C SER A 220 -32.91 9.10 -2.26
N ASP A 221 -34.18 8.75 -2.42
CA ASP A 221 -35.28 9.71 -2.64
C ASP A 221 -35.47 10.68 -1.44
N ALA A 222 -35.20 10.23 -0.22
CA ALA A 222 -35.19 11.10 0.97
C ALA A 222 -34.04 12.12 0.99
N GLY A 223 -32.99 11.91 0.20
CA GLY A 223 -31.76 12.71 0.18
C GLY A 223 -31.68 13.69 -1.00
N ILE A 224 -31.41 13.16 -2.19
CA ILE A 224 -30.91 13.90 -3.38
C ILE A 224 -31.63 13.38 -4.64
N PRO A 225 -32.19 14.24 -5.51
CA PRO A 225 -32.89 13.79 -6.71
C PRO A 225 -31.98 13.10 -7.74
N ASN A 226 -32.57 12.15 -8.45
CA ASN A 226 -31.92 11.15 -9.30
C ASN A 226 -31.09 11.72 -10.48
N ARG A 227 -29.99 11.04 -10.82
CA ARG A 227 -29.37 11.00 -12.15
C ARG A 227 -29.10 9.54 -12.53
N HIS A 228 -29.39 9.20 -13.79
CA HIS A 228 -29.22 7.92 -14.52
C HIS A 228 -28.39 6.79 -13.88
N TRP A 229 -27.16 7.08 -13.43
CA TRP A 229 -26.15 6.10 -13.03
C TRP A 229 -26.60 5.08 -11.96
N TRP A 230 -27.58 5.41 -11.11
CA TRP A 230 -28.13 4.47 -10.13
C TRP A 230 -28.88 3.29 -10.73
N GLN A 231 -29.42 3.40 -11.96
CA GLN A 231 -30.10 2.29 -12.62
C GLN A 231 -29.08 1.29 -13.18
N ASP A 232 -27.96 1.79 -13.71
CA ASP A 232 -26.84 0.97 -14.19
C ASP A 232 -26.15 0.21 -13.03
N VAL A 233 -26.03 0.85 -11.86
CA VAL A 233 -25.55 0.25 -10.60
C VAL A 233 -26.39 -0.95 -10.16
N GLY A 234 -27.67 -1.02 -10.52
CA GLY A 234 -28.59 -2.09 -10.10
C GLY A 234 -28.23 -3.47 -10.65
N HIS A 235 -27.78 -3.57 -11.90
CA HIS A 235 -27.27 -4.82 -12.48
C HIS A 235 -25.81 -5.07 -12.07
N TRP A 236 -24.99 -4.02 -12.03
CA TRP A 236 -23.58 -4.10 -11.62
C TRP A 236 -23.37 -4.64 -10.19
N PHE A 237 -24.34 -4.44 -9.29
CA PHE A 237 -24.33 -4.96 -7.92
C PHE A 237 -24.39 -6.49 -7.82
N GLU A 238 -24.91 -7.18 -8.84
CA GLU A 238 -25.10 -8.63 -8.81
C GLU A 238 -23.80 -9.39 -9.12
N ASP A 239 -22.87 -8.77 -9.86
CA ASP A 239 -21.65 -9.40 -10.37
C ASP A 239 -20.35 -9.05 -9.59
N ASN A 240 -20.30 -7.96 -8.82
CA ASN A 240 -19.02 -7.33 -8.39
C ASN A 240 -18.86 -7.09 -6.88
N TRP A 241 -19.15 -8.10 -6.04
CA TRP A 241 -19.17 -7.96 -4.57
C TRP A 241 -17.83 -7.54 -3.91
N ASP A 242 -16.68 -7.95 -4.45
CA ASP A 242 -15.37 -7.59 -3.88
C ASP A 242 -14.97 -6.11 -4.09
N THR A 243 -15.49 -5.49 -5.15
CA THR A 243 -15.21 -4.09 -5.48
C THR A 243 -15.86 -3.11 -4.49
N ILE A 244 -16.89 -3.51 -3.74
CA ILE A 244 -17.59 -2.63 -2.80
C ILE A 244 -16.67 -2.15 -1.66
N VAL A 245 -15.70 -2.96 -1.23
CA VAL A 245 -14.69 -2.55 -0.22
C VAL A 245 -13.77 -1.45 -0.77
N THR A 246 -13.57 -1.41 -2.09
CA THR A 246 -12.86 -0.31 -2.79
C THR A 246 -13.76 0.93 -2.93
N VAL A 247 -15.07 0.77 -3.13
CA VAL A 247 -16.04 1.89 -3.14
C VAL A 247 -16.12 2.61 -1.78
N CYS A 248 -15.79 1.95 -0.66
CA CYS A 248 -15.64 2.65 0.63
C CYS A 248 -14.56 3.75 0.62
N LYS A 249 -13.53 3.66 -0.26
CA LYS A 249 -12.56 4.75 -0.49
C LYS A 249 -13.22 5.94 -1.21
N VAL A 250 -14.21 5.68 -2.06
CA VAL A 250 -14.98 6.71 -2.80
C VAL A 250 -15.89 7.50 -1.86
N VAL A 251 -16.40 6.92 -0.76
CA VAL A 251 -17.17 7.69 0.24
C VAL A 251 -16.33 8.80 0.88
N VAL A 252 -15.04 8.55 1.13
CA VAL A 252 -14.09 9.59 1.58
C VAL A 252 -13.89 10.67 0.49
N ALA A 253 -13.83 10.27 -0.79
CA ALA A 253 -13.80 11.20 -1.90
C ALA A 253 -15.12 12.02 -2.04
N VAL A 254 -16.27 11.45 -1.66
CA VAL A 254 -17.56 12.18 -1.60
C VAL A 254 -17.55 13.25 -0.51
N VAL A 255 -16.85 13.06 0.61
CA VAL A 255 -16.57 14.15 1.57
C VAL A 255 -15.75 15.26 0.92
N GLY A 256 -14.75 14.89 0.09
CA GLY A 256 -14.01 15.83 -0.76
C GLY A 256 -14.91 16.58 -1.75
N ILE A 257 -15.88 15.91 -2.37
CA ILE A 257 -16.85 16.54 -3.29
C ILE A 257 -17.82 17.47 -2.54
N ILE A 258 -18.22 17.14 -1.32
CA ILE A 258 -19.03 18.04 -0.47
C ILE A 258 -18.21 19.29 -0.07
N ALA A 259 -16.93 19.13 0.25
CA ALA A 259 -16.01 20.25 0.47
C ALA A 259 -15.78 21.09 -0.81
N MET A 260 -15.84 20.46 -2.00
CA MET A 260 -15.75 21.14 -3.30
C MET A 260 -17.03 21.93 -3.66
N ILE A 261 -18.19 21.56 -3.10
CA ILE A 261 -19.49 22.23 -3.34
C ILE A 261 -19.70 23.45 -2.42
N ILE A 262 -19.18 23.43 -1.18
CA ILE A 262 -19.29 24.55 -0.23
C ILE A 262 -18.08 25.49 -0.39
N GLY A 263 -17.91 26.02 -1.61
CA GLY A 263 -16.71 26.74 -2.01
C GLY A 263 -16.50 28.09 -1.30
N GLY A 264 -15.34 28.23 -0.64
CA GLY A 264 -14.81 29.50 -0.13
C GLY A 264 -13.28 29.53 -0.26
N PRO A 265 -12.65 30.65 -0.66
CA PRO A 265 -11.28 30.66 -1.19
C PRO A 265 -10.18 30.28 -0.19
N ILE A 266 -10.46 30.28 1.12
CA ILE A 266 -9.46 30.10 2.19
C ILE A 266 -8.87 28.68 2.23
N LEU A 267 -9.58 27.65 1.75
CA LEU A 267 -9.12 26.25 1.82
C LEU A 267 -8.16 25.84 0.68
N GLY A 268 -8.17 26.54 -0.46
CA GLY A 268 -7.39 26.13 -1.65
C GLY A 268 -5.87 26.10 -1.42
N ALA A 269 -5.36 27.00 -0.58
CA ALA A 269 -3.94 27.10 -0.26
C ALA A 269 -3.40 25.90 0.55
N ILE A 270 -4.25 25.28 1.38
CA ILE A 270 -3.88 24.09 2.18
C ILE A 270 -3.89 22.84 1.29
N VAL A 271 -4.83 22.74 0.35
CA VAL A 271 -4.93 21.63 -0.60
C VAL A 271 -3.69 21.54 -1.49
N LEU A 272 -3.08 22.67 -1.89
CA LEU A 272 -1.84 22.68 -2.68
C LEU A 272 -0.66 22.03 -1.93
N VAL A 273 -0.56 22.25 -0.61
CA VAL A 273 0.48 21.66 0.23
C VAL A 273 0.19 20.18 0.49
N ALA A 274 -1.07 19.82 0.75
CA ALA A 274 -1.49 18.43 0.90
C ALA A 274 -1.24 17.60 -0.38
N ALA A 275 -1.53 18.17 -1.56
CA ALA A 275 -1.27 17.55 -2.86
C ALA A 275 0.23 17.30 -3.09
N LEU A 276 1.11 18.26 -2.78
CA LEU A 276 2.56 18.04 -2.87
C LEU A 276 3.06 16.97 -1.88
N VAL A 277 2.45 16.86 -0.70
CA VAL A 277 2.75 15.77 0.27
C VAL A 277 2.23 14.42 -0.21
N VAL A 278 1.03 14.34 -0.83
CA VAL A 278 0.48 13.10 -1.39
C VAL A 278 1.23 12.66 -2.65
N LEU A 279 1.70 13.59 -3.48
CA LEU A 279 2.57 13.28 -4.61
C LEU A 279 3.95 12.81 -4.13
N ALA A 280 4.51 13.44 -3.08
CA ALA A 280 5.73 12.95 -2.44
C ALA A 280 5.54 11.56 -1.83
N ASP A 281 4.42 11.30 -1.16
CA ASP A 281 4.06 9.99 -0.56
C ASP A 281 3.81 8.90 -1.62
N THR A 282 3.24 9.23 -2.78
CA THR A 282 3.07 8.26 -3.89
C THR A 282 4.34 8.06 -4.72
N LEU A 283 5.18 9.09 -4.89
CA LEU A 283 6.54 8.93 -5.41
C LEU A 283 7.42 8.12 -4.43
N TYR A 284 7.21 8.27 -3.12
CA TYR A 284 7.86 7.49 -2.06
C TYR A 284 7.35 6.03 -2.01
N LYS A 285 6.05 5.81 -2.19
CA LYS A 285 5.47 4.45 -2.33
C LYS A 285 5.89 3.79 -3.64
N TYR A 286 6.09 4.54 -4.72
CA TYR A 286 6.72 4.05 -5.95
C TYR A 286 8.21 3.75 -5.73
N SER A 287 8.95 4.62 -5.02
CA SER A 287 10.36 4.38 -4.64
C SER A 287 10.54 3.27 -3.61
N LYS A 288 9.48 2.85 -2.88
CA LYS A 288 9.41 1.58 -2.12
C LYS A 288 8.71 0.41 -2.84
N GLY A 289 8.05 0.63 -3.98
CA GLY A 289 7.47 -0.42 -4.85
C GLY A 289 6.00 -0.80 -4.56
N GLN A 290 5.34 -0.09 -3.64
CA GLN A 290 3.97 -0.33 -3.17
C GLN A 290 2.90 0.39 -4.02
N ALA A 291 3.31 1.02 -5.12
CA ALA A 291 2.47 1.77 -6.05
C ALA A 291 2.98 1.57 -7.49
N SER A 292 2.07 1.45 -8.45
CA SER A 292 2.40 1.29 -9.87
C SER A 292 2.68 2.62 -10.57
N LEU A 293 3.20 2.57 -11.81
CA LEU A 293 3.30 3.76 -12.66
C LEU A 293 1.92 4.41 -12.93
N TRP A 294 0.82 3.65 -12.86
CA TRP A 294 -0.53 4.20 -12.96
C TRP A 294 -0.95 4.92 -11.68
N ASP A 295 -0.59 4.41 -10.49
CA ASP A 295 -0.88 5.11 -9.22
C ASP A 295 -0.09 6.43 -9.14
N VAL A 296 1.16 6.45 -9.61
CA VAL A 296 1.93 7.69 -9.80
C VAL A 296 1.28 8.59 -10.85
N ALA A 297 0.80 8.05 -11.96
CA ALA A 297 0.13 8.85 -13.00
C ALA A 297 -1.21 9.44 -12.52
N PHE A 298 -1.98 8.73 -11.70
CA PHE A 298 -3.22 9.23 -11.09
C PHE A 298 -2.91 10.28 -10.01
N ALA A 299 -1.95 10.04 -9.11
CA ALA A 299 -1.51 11.04 -8.15
C ALA A 299 -0.94 12.30 -8.85
N ALA A 300 -0.19 12.15 -9.94
CA ALA A 300 0.31 13.26 -10.75
C ALA A 300 -0.78 13.95 -11.60
N LEU A 301 -1.93 13.32 -11.82
CA LEU A 301 -3.13 13.99 -12.35
C LEU A 301 -3.84 14.81 -11.26
N ASP A 302 -3.91 14.29 -10.04
CA ASP A 302 -4.62 14.92 -8.91
C ASP A 302 -3.81 16.04 -8.22
N CYS A 303 -2.48 16.09 -8.41
CA CYS A 303 -1.58 16.98 -7.66
C CYS A 303 -0.99 18.17 -8.45
N ILE A 304 -1.61 18.60 -9.55
CA ILE A 304 -1.20 19.77 -10.35
C ILE A 304 -2.26 20.88 -10.26
N PRO A 305 -1.92 22.03 -9.66
CA PRO A 305 -1.30 23.10 -10.45
C PRO A 305 -0.20 23.91 -9.69
N GLY A 306 1.11 23.82 -9.94
CA GLY A 306 1.92 23.08 -10.93
C GLY A 306 3.35 23.68 -11.04
N GLY A 307 4.32 23.15 -10.29
CA GLY A 307 5.68 23.70 -10.01
C GLY A 307 6.75 23.70 -11.14
N LYS A 308 8.06 24.01 -10.95
CA LYS A 308 8.92 24.60 -9.86
C LYS A 308 10.43 24.69 -10.37
N GLY A 309 11.34 25.62 -9.95
CA GLY A 309 12.82 25.64 -10.28
C GLY A 309 13.70 26.89 -9.90
N ILE A 310 15.05 26.78 -9.72
CA ILE A 310 16.00 27.56 -8.85
C ILE A 310 17.23 28.24 -9.58
N THR A 311 18.03 29.15 -8.95
CA THR A 311 19.44 29.64 -9.28
C THR A 311 19.90 30.70 -8.21
N SER A 312 21.09 31.37 -8.08
CA SER A 312 22.58 31.28 -8.33
C SER A 312 23.22 32.60 -7.71
N LEU A 313 24.52 33.00 -7.58
CA LEU A 313 25.97 32.60 -7.61
C LEU A 313 26.79 33.82 -7.03
N GLY A 314 28.14 33.95 -6.83
CA GLY A 314 29.38 33.12 -6.95
C GLY A 314 30.68 33.99 -7.07
N LYS A 315 31.90 33.45 -6.75
CA LYS A 315 33.29 34.04 -6.82
C LYS A 315 33.72 34.97 -5.64
N ILE A 316 35.01 35.18 -5.28
CA ILE A 316 36.34 35.01 -5.93
C ILE A 316 37.33 34.16 -5.07
N ALA A 317 38.29 33.47 -5.71
CA ALA A 317 39.38 32.75 -5.04
C ALA A 317 40.78 33.39 -5.30
N LYS A 318 41.67 33.40 -4.28
CA LYS A 318 43.12 33.65 -4.47
C LYS A 318 44.00 33.21 -3.27
N GLY A 319 43.87 31.95 -2.84
CA GLY A 319 44.62 31.35 -1.72
C GLY A 319 45.41 30.08 -2.08
N LEU A 320 45.76 29.91 -3.36
CA LEU A 320 46.58 28.78 -3.85
C LEU A 320 48.05 29.20 -3.91
N LYS A 321 48.95 28.23 -3.62
CA LYS A 321 50.36 28.38 -3.21
C LYS A 321 50.50 28.78 -1.72
N GLU A 322 51.41 28.21 -0.94
CA GLU A 322 52.48 27.23 -1.25
C GLU A 322 52.47 26.12 -0.18
N MET A 323 52.14 24.88 -0.57
CA MET A 323 53.06 23.82 -1.00
C MET A 323 53.78 23.05 0.13
N LYS A 324 53.47 21.74 0.18
CA LYS A 324 54.43 20.62 0.32
C LYS A 324 55.08 20.40 1.72
N ASN A 325 55.37 19.18 2.16
CA ASN A 325 55.21 17.86 1.51
C ASN A 325 55.20 16.69 2.51
N LEU A 326 55.20 15.44 1.98
CA LEU A 326 55.63 14.20 2.64
C LEU A 326 54.63 13.52 3.62
N ARG A 327 53.50 13.04 3.09
CA ARG A 327 52.91 11.74 3.52
C ARG A 327 51.90 11.08 2.56
N GLY A 328 51.59 11.69 1.41
CA GLY A 328 50.59 11.21 0.43
C GLY A 328 50.95 9.96 -0.39
N GLY A 329 51.81 9.06 0.11
CA GLY A 329 52.32 7.92 -0.66
C GLY A 329 51.55 6.60 -0.56
N MET A 330 50.61 6.46 0.40
CA MET A 330 50.02 5.15 0.75
C MET A 330 48.49 5.09 0.75
N LYS A 331 47.77 6.21 0.56
CA LYS A 331 46.29 6.21 0.61
C LYS A 331 45.58 5.87 -0.70
N ALA A 332 46.19 6.09 -1.86
CA ALA A 332 45.57 5.80 -3.16
C ALA A 332 45.17 4.31 -3.28
N MET A 333 45.98 3.40 -2.72
CA MET A 333 45.69 1.96 -2.65
C MET A 333 44.40 1.62 -1.89
N SER A 334 43.90 2.47 -0.98
CA SER A 334 42.70 2.13 -0.20
C SER A 334 41.37 2.24 -0.95
N LEU A 335 41.33 2.87 -2.13
CA LEU A 335 40.17 2.74 -3.04
C LEU A 335 40.13 1.34 -3.64
N ALA A 336 41.23 0.91 -4.27
CA ALA A 336 41.36 -0.42 -4.88
C ALA A 336 41.17 -1.56 -3.85
N VAL A 337 41.77 -1.45 -2.66
CA VAL A 337 41.67 -2.47 -1.59
C VAL A 337 40.28 -2.52 -0.93
N ARG A 338 39.46 -1.47 -1.02
CA ARG A 338 38.04 -1.54 -0.60
C ARG A 338 37.18 -2.32 -1.61
N GLY A 339 37.65 -2.51 -2.84
CA GLY A 339 37.03 -3.30 -3.90
C GLY A 339 37.26 -4.82 -3.79
N LEU A 340 37.11 -5.40 -2.59
CA LEU A 340 37.12 -6.87 -2.40
C LEU A 340 35.74 -7.53 -2.63
N GLY A 341 34.71 -6.74 -2.96
CA GLY A 341 33.49 -7.23 -3.59
C GLY A 341 33.66 -7.44 -5.10
N LYS A 342 32.77 -8.22 -5.73
CA LYS A 342 32.74 -8.36 -7.20
C LYS A 342 32.53 -6.98 -7.85
N ASN A 343 33.22 -6.73 -8.97
CA ASN A 343 32.97 -5.55 -9.80
C ASN A 343 31.58 -5.65 -10.47
N ALA A 344 31.02 -4.51 -10.88
CA ALA A 344 29.65 -4.43 -11.40
C ALA A 344 29.49 -5.22 -12.71
N ARG A 345 30.54 -5.28 -13.53
CA ARG A 345 30.60 -6.12 -14.72
C ARG A 345 30.51 -7.61 -14.37
N GLY A 346 31.38 -8.12 -13.49
CA GLY A 346 31.37 -9.52 -13.09
C GLY A 346 30.05 -9.93 -12.43
N MET A 347 29.40 -9.03 -11.68
CA MET A 347 28.04 -9.25 -11.18
C MET A 347 26.99 -9.32 -12.29
N LEU A 348 27.07 -8.46 -13.31
CA LEU A 348 26.15 -8.44 -14.44
C LEU A 348 26.34 -9.65 -15.38
N GLU A 349 27.54 -10.24 -15.42
CA GLU A 349 27.92 -11.38 -16.27
C GLU A 349 27.75 -12.74 -15.57
N ASP A 350 28.10 -12.86 -14.28
CA ASP A 350 27.82 -14.06 -13.46
C ASP A 350 26.31 -14.19 -13.12
N GLY A 351 25.57 -13.09 -13.21
CA GLY A 351 24.18 -12.99 -12.79
C GLY A 351 23.20 -13.74 -13.70
N ALA A 352 22.12 -14.26 -13.11
CA ALA A 352 20.99 -14.75 -13.90
C ALA A 352 20.46 -13.62 -14.80
N LYS A 353 20.27 -13.90 -16.09
CA LYS A 353 19.88 -12.90 -17.10
C LYS A 353 18.62 -12.14 -16.65
N GLY A 354 18.72 -10.81 -16.59
CA GLY A 354 17.64 -9.94 -16.13
C GLY A 354 17.66 -9.60 -14.63
N ALA A 355 18.42 -10.32 -13.79
CA ALA A 355 18.39 -10.14 -12.33
C ALA A 355 18.55 -8.68 -11.89
N TYR A 356 19.64 -8.04 -12.35
CA TYR A 356 20.08 -6.70 -11.92
C TYR A 356 19.64 -5.53 -12.82
N ASN A 357 18.88 -5.76 -13.90
CA ASN A 357 18.50 -4.70 -14.85
C ASN A 357 17.01 -4.68 -15.22
N ARG A 358 16.18 -5.54 -14.60
CA ARG A 358 14.71 -5.45 -14.69
C ARG A 358 14.21 -4.11 -14.17
N LEU A 359 13.23 -3.55 -14.87
CA LEU A 359 12.41 -2.46 -14.35
C LEU A 359 11.70 -2.91 -13.07
N LYS A 360 11.57 -2.02 -12.09
CA LYS A 360 10.90 -2.30 -10.82
C LYS A 360 9.47 -2.85 -10.98
N SER A 361 8.76 -2.44 -12.03
CA SER A 361 7.43 -2.96 -12.39
C SER A 361 7.41 -4.43 -12.84
N ALA A 362 8.56 -5.06 -13.07
CA ALA A 362 8.70 -6.49 -13.39
C ALA A 362 9.01 -7.36 -12.16
N ILE A 363 9.41 -6.77 -11.04
CA ILE A 363 9.60 -7.46 -9.74
C ILE A 363 8.22 -7.84 -9.18
N ARG A 364 8.14 -8.95 -8.43
CA ARG A 364 6.94 -9.41 -7.71
C ARG A 364 7.31 -9.81 -6.29
N SER A 365 6.57 -9.31 -5.30
CA SER A 365 6.86 -9.47 -3.87
C SER A 365 5.60 -9.25 -3.03
N LYS A 366 4.51 -9.99 -3.33
CA LYS A 366 3.12 -9.66 -2.94
C LYS A 366 2.89 -9.43 -1.43
N GLY A 367 3.05 -8.19 -0.97
CA GLY A 367 2.54 -7.70 0.31
C GLY A 367 3.29 -8.15 1.58
N SER A 368 4.36 -8.94 1.45
CA SER A 368 5.29 -9.23 2.53
C SER A 368 6.48 -8.27 2.53
N ASP A 369 7.52 -8.56 3.31
CA ASP A 369 8.80 -7.85 3.20
C ASP A 369 9.48 -8.29 1.88
N PRO A 370 10.06 -7.39 1.06
CA PRO A 370 10.01 -7.65 -0.37
C PRO A 370 11.17 -8.54 -0.86
N ILE A 371 10.85 -9.83 -1.01
CA ILE A 371 11.60 -10.81 -1.81
C ILE A 371 11.10 -10.76 -3.27
N ASP A 372 11.99 -10.73 -4.24
CA ASP A 372 11.63 -10.88 -5.66
C ASP A 372 11.35 -12.34 -6.03
N TRP A 373 10.08 -12.71 -6.18
CA TRP A 373 9.63 -14.07 -6.51
C TRP A 373 10.26 -14.67 -7.79
N ALA A 374 10.86 -13.87 -8.67
CA ALA A 374 11.52 -14.36 -9.89
C ALA A 374 13.02 -14.67 -9.74
N THR A 375 13.64 -14.29 -8.62
CA THR A 375 15.07 -14.56 -8.34
C THR A 375 15.31 -15.14 -6.95
N GLY A 376 14.40 -14.89 -6.00
CA GLY A 376 14.57 -15.14 -4.58
C GLY A 376 15.39 -14.08 -3.85
N THR A 377 15.77 -12.98 -4.51
CA THR A 377 16.51 -11.89 -3.88
C THR A 377 15.63 -11.15 -2.86
N MET A 378 15.96 -11.26 -1.57
CA MET A 378 15.39 -10.38 -0.54
C MET A 378 16.05 -9.00 -0.68
N PHE A 379 15.27 -7.92 -0.61
CA PHE A 379 15.81 -6.57 -0.59
C PHE A 379 15.12 -5.65 0.42
N LEU A 380 15.90 -4.78 1.06
CA LEU A 380 15.42 -3.85 2.10
C LEU A 380 15.64 -2.39 1.65
N PRO A 381 14.62 -1.71 1.09
CA PRO A 381 14.74 -0.36 0.54
C PRO A 381 14.46 0.71 1.61
N GLU A 382 15.46 1.56 1.88
CA GLU A 382 15.38 2.61 2.91
C GLU A 382 15.59 4.02 2.38
N THR A 383 15.01 4.98 3.09
CA THR A 383 15.13 6.42 2.85
C THR A 383 15.43 7.10 4.17
N ASP A 384 16.66 7.56 4.32
CA ASP A 384 17.13 8.14 5.57
C ASP A 384 16.82 9.64 5.66
N VAL A 385 16.71 10.34 4.51
CA VAL A 385 16.44 11.78 4.42
C VAL A 385 15.62 12.09 3.17
N THR A 386 14.59 12.94 3.31
CA THR A 386 13.84 13.56 2.20
C THR A 386 13.66 15.04 2.50
N LEU A 387 14.17 15.93 1.65
CA LEU A 387 14.05 17.38 1.79
C LEU A 387 13.32 17.95 0.55
N PRO A 388 12.18 18.66 0.70
CA PRO A 388 11.32 19.03 -0.41
C PRO A 388 11.93 20.15 -1.27
N GLY A 389 12.01 19.92 -2.58
CA GLY A 389 12.49 20.88 -3.59
C GLY A 389 11.55 20.99 -4.80
N SER A 390 12.03 21.53 -5.92
CA SER A 390 11.55 21.16 -7.26
C SER A 390 12.15 19.81 -7.64
N LEU A 391 13.48 19.75 -7.58
CA LEU A 391 14.26 18.54 -7.39
C LEU A 391 14.41 18.29 -5.88
N PRO A 392 13.75 17.29 -5.26
CA PRO A 392 13.94 16.98 -3.85
C PRO A 392 15.33 16.39 -3.60
N LEU A 393 15.99 16.78 -2.50
CA LEU A 393 17.18 16.05 -2.03
C LEU A 393 16.68 14.83 -1.25
N VAL A 394 16.86 13.65 -1.82
CA VAL A 394 16.52 12.37 -1.20
C VAL A 394 17.81 11.57 -0.99
N PHE A 395 18.00 11.03 0.21
CA PHE A 395 19.08 10.11 0.54
C PHE A 395 18.49 8.72 0.80
N THR A 396 18.76 7.81 -0.12
CA THR A 396 18.25 6.43 -0.15
C THR A 396 19.38 5.42 -0.05
N ARG A 397 19.05 4.22 0.42
CA ARG A 397 19.93 3.05 0.42
C ARG A 397 19.12 1.76 0.37
N ARG A 398 19.56 0.77 -0.40
CA ARG A 398 18.85 -0.52 -0.58
C ARG A 398 19.80 -1.68 -0.32
N ALA A 399 19.43 -2.59 0.57
CA ALA A 399 20.11 -3.87 0.69
C ALA A 399 19.55 -4.86 -0.33
N ALA A 400 20.36 -5.80 -0.81
CA ALA A 400 19.86 -6.99 -1.51
C ALA A 400 20.74 -8.22 -1.21
N SER A 401 20.12 -9.41 -1.11
CA SER A 401 20.82 -10.65 -0.70
C SER A 401 21.82 -11.18 -1.72
N ASP A 402 21.67 -10.82 -3.00
CA ASP A 402 22.54 -11.17 -4.13
C ASP A 402 23.64 -10.12 -4.40
N TYR A 403 23.35 -8.84 -4.15
CA TYR A 403 24.20 -7.69 -4.47
C TYR A 403 25.48 -7.61 -3.62
N ARG A 404 26.66 -7.41 -4.24
CA ARG A 404 27.96 -7.28 -3.54
C ARG A 404 28.81 -6.10 -4.05
N CYS A 405 28.16 -5.10 -4.65
CA CYS A 405 28.79 -3.92 -5.26
C CYS A 405 28.75 -2.66 -4.37
N GLY A 406 28.37 -2.79 -3.09
CA GLY A 406 28.25 -1.69 -2.13
C GLY A 406 29.56 -1.25 -1.48
N TRP A 407 29.71 0.05 -1.18
CA TRP A 407 30.90 0.58 -0.51
C TRP A 407 30.57 1.16 0.87
N TRP A 408 29.79 2.25 0.92
CA TRP A 408 29.77 3.14 2.09
C TRP A 408 28.94 2.64 3.27
N PHE A 409 27.98 1.75 3.00
CA PHE A 409 27.13 1.09 4.00
C PHE A 409 27.42 -0.42 4.14
N GLY A 410 28.50 -0.92 3.51
CA GLY A 410 28.84 -2.35 3.46
C GLY A 410 28.50 -3.01 2.11
N PRO A 411 28.95 -4.26 1.90
CA PRO A 411 29.01 -4.87 0.56
C PRO A 411 27.63 -5.10 -0.07
N SER A 412 26.62 -5.43 0.73
CA SER A 412 25.26 -5.73 0.28
C SER A 412 24.32 -4.51 0.16
N TRP A 413 24.83 -3.29 0.34
CA TRP A 413 24.04 -2.05 0.26
C TRP A 413 24.42 -1.18 -0.95
N ALA A 414 23.45 -0.81 -1.77
CA ALA A 414 23.52 0.35 -2.67
C ALA A 414 23.00 1.61 -1.97
N SER A 415 23.40 2.80 -2.41
CA SER A 415 22.88 4.08 -1.90
C SER A 415 23.10 5.24 -2.87
N THR A 416 22.49 6.40 -2.56
CA THR A 416 22.66 7.65 -3.32
C THR A 416 24.13 8.04 -3.57
N ILE A 417 25.04 7.67 -2.67
CA ILE A 417 26.49 7.96 -2.72
C ILE A 417 27.36 6.80 -3.23
N ASP A 418 26.79 5.60 -3.44
CA ASP A 418 27.50 4.49 -4.11
C ASP A 418 27.38 4.58 -5.65
N GLN A 419 26.58 5.52 -6.16
CA GLN A 419 26.36 5.79 -7.59
C GLN A 419 27.65 6.14 -8.34
N ARG A 420 27.96 5.36 -9.37
CA ARG A 420 29.20 5.46 -10.14
C ARG A 420 29.05 4.82 -11.52
N LEU A 421 29.95 5.18 -12.43
CA LEU A 421 30.24 4.40 -13.62
C LEU A 421 31.53 3.62 -13.42
N GLU A 422 31.50 2.31 -13.65
CA GLU A 422 32.68 1.47 -13.84
C GLU A 422 32.95 1.38 -15.35
N VAL A 423 34.19 1.63 -15.77
CA VAL A 423 34.61 1.88 -17.16
C VAL A 423 35.82 1.00 -17.47
N ASP A 424 35.69 0.15 -18.49
CA ASP A 424 36.67 -0.88 -18.86
C ASP A 424 36.79 -1.01 -20.39
N GLU A 425 37.48 -2.03 -20.90
CA GLU A 425 37.69 -2.21 -22.35
C GLU A 425 36.38 -2.60 -23.07
N ASP A 426 35.51 -3.37 -22.41
CA ASP A 426 34.26 -3.91 -22.97
C ASP A 426 33.08 -2.90 -22.92
N GLY A 427 33.17 -1.83 -22.12
CA GLY A 427 32.12 -0.82 -22.04
C GLY A 427 32.08 -0.03 -20.73
N ILE A 428 30.86 0.28 -20.30
CA ILE A 428 30.57 1.06 -19.09
C ILE A 428 29.40 0.43 -18.34
N VAL A 429 29.54 0.18 -17.04
CA VAL A 429 28.44 -0.24 -16.16
C VAL A 429 28.06 0.89 -15.22
N PHE A 430 26.81 1.37 -15.29
CA PHE A 430 26.25 2.29 -14.31
C PHE A 430 25.66 1.50 -13.13
N VAL A 431 26.17 1.79 -11.93
CA VAL A 431 25.64 1.30 -10.65
C VAL A 431 24.70 2.36 -10.07
N THR A 432 23.42 2.04 -9.90
CA THR A 432 22.39 2.97 -9.40
C THR A 432 22.27 2.98 -7.88
N GLU A 433 21.58 4.00 -7.35
CA GLU A 433 21.24 4.12 -5.93
C GLU A 433 20.31 3.01 -5.40
N ASP A 434 19.58 2.33 -6.29
CA ASP A 434 18.72 1.19 -6.00
C ASP A 434 19.32 -0.16 -6.44
N GLY A 435 20.63 -0.20 -6.74
CA GLY A 435 21.37 -1.44 -7.00
C GLY A 435 21.11 -2.10 -8.36
N LEU A 436 20.56 -1.37 -9.33
CA LEU A 436 20.53 -1.79 -10.73
C LEU A 436 21.93 -1.66 -11.34
N LEU A 437 22.25 -2.61 -12.22
CA LEU A 437 23.51 -2.67 -12.96
C LEU A 437 23.21 -2.54 -14.46
N LEU A 438 23.45 -1.35 -15.02
CA LEU A 438 23.10 -1.04 -16.40
C LEU A 438 24.35 -0.98 -17.27
N GLY A 439 24.57 -2.00 -18.10
CA GLY A 439 25.68 -2.08 -19.05
C GLY A 439 25.41 -1.32 -20.35
N PHE A 440 26.34 -0.43 -20.72
CA PHE A 440 26.35 0.40 -21.92
C PHE A 440 27.59 0.10 -22.78
N PRO A 441 27.52 0.23 -24.11
CA PRO A 441 28.70 0.31 -24.96
C PRO A 441 29.42 1.66 -24.78
N HIS A 442 30.66 1.79 -25.25
CA HIS A 442 31.37 3.06 -25.26
C HIS A 442 30.75 4.10 -26.23
N PRO A 443 30.55 5.36 -25.81
CA PRO A 443 30.17 6.44 -26.72
C PRO A 443 31.21 6.67 -27.83
N VAL A 444 30.78 6.52 -29.09
CA VAL A 444 31.64 6.64 -30.28
C VAL A 444 32.29 8.03 -30.44
N ALA A 445 31.68 9.06 -29.88
CA ALA A 445 32.16 10.45 -29.88
C ALA A 445 31.67 11.18 -28.61
N PRO A 446 32.25 12.33 -28.23
CA PRO A 446 31.61 13.24 -27.28
C PRO A 446 30.23 13.66 -27.78
N HIS A 447 29.29 13.90 -26.87
CA HIS A 447 27.90 14.29 -27.14
C HIS A 447 27.05 13.28 -27.96
N ALA A 448 27.61 12.14 -28.38
CA ALA A 448 26.85 11.04 -28.97
C ALA A 448 26.25 10.16 -27.85
N PRO A 449 24.91 10.10 -27.68
CA PRO A 449 24.30 9.29 -26.63
C PRO A 449 24.27 7.81 -27.02
N VAL A 450 24.47 6.95 -26.03
CA VAL A 450 24.27 5.50 -26.09
C VAL A 450 23.20 5.08 -25.07
N LEU A 451 22.69 3.87 -25.24
CA LEU A 451 21.58 3.28 -24.45
C LEU A 451 22.06 1.94 -23.86
N PRO A 452 21.52 1.49 -22.73
CA PRO A 452 21.96 0.25 -22.12
C PRO A 452 21.41 -0.96 -22.87
N ALA A 453 22.09 -2.10 -22.76
CA ALA A 453 21.70 -3.34 -23.42
C ALA A 453 20.32 -3.86 -22.96
N ALA A 454 19.93 -3.60 -21.71
CA ALA A 454 18.64 -3.94 -21.13
C ALA A 454 18.24 -2.96 -20.01
N GLY A 455 16.96 -2.94 -19.65
CA GLY A 455 16.43 -2.16 -18.54
C GLY A 455 15.95 -0.74 -18.90
N PRO A 456 16.00 0.22 -17.95
CA PRO A 456 15.59 1.61 -18.16
C PRO A 456 16.32 2.27 -19.35
N ARG A 457 15.59 3.00 -20.20
CA ARG A 457 16.12 3.65 -21.42
C ARG A 457 16.86 4.97 -21.13
N LEU A 458 17.77 4.95 -20.16
CA LEU A 458 18.64 6.08 -19.83
C LEU A 458 19.65 6.32 -20.96
N ARG A 459 19.95 7.59 -21.24
CA ARG A 459 20.91 8.00 -22.27
C ARG A 459 22.25 8.35 -21.60
N LEU A 460 23.28 7.55 -21.87
CA LEU A 460 24.65 7.81 -21.40
C LEU A 460 25.44 8.54 -22.50
N THR A 461 26.13 9.61 -22.13
CA THR A 461 26.84 10.49 -23.07
C THR A 461 28.22 10.86 -22.51
N ARG A 462 29.28 10.77 -23.32
CA ARG A 462 30.62 11.27 -22.93
C ARG A 462 30.72 12.78 -23.16
N LEU A 463 31.33 13.49 -22.22
CA LEU A 463 31.52 14.94 -22.23
C LEU A 463 32.95 15.31 -22.71
N ASP A 464 33.16 16.57 -23.08
CA ASP A 464 34.46 17.07 -23.55
C ASP A 464 35.54 17.09 -22.46
N ASP A 465 35.13 17.13 -21.18
CA ASP A 465 36.01 17.06 -20.01
C ASP A 465 36.42 15.62 -19.64
N GLY A 466 36.03 14.63 -20.47
CA GLY A 466 36.28 13.20 -20.21
C GLY A 466 35.36 12.59 -19.16
N GLY A 467 34.47 13.38 -18.55
CA GLY A 467 33.38 12.90 -17.71
C GLY A 467 32.18 12.41 -18.53
N TYR A 468 31.08 12.11 -17.83
CA TYR A 468 29.89 11.50 -18.42
C TYR A 468 28.60 12.12 -17.89
N ARG A 469 27.55 12.05 -18.69
CA ARG A 469 26.16 12.39 -18.31
C ARG A 469 25.27 11.17 -18.56
N VAL A 470 24.52 10.74 -17.56
CA VAL A 470 23.43 9.76 -17.70
C VAL A 470 22.11 10.47 -17.47
N GLU A 471 21.23 10.48 -18.46
CA GLU A 471 19.97 11.23 -18.44
C GLU A 471 18.76 10.32 -18.62
N ASP A 472 17.73 10.52 -17.82
CA ASP A 472 16.39 9.99 -18.08
C ASP A 472 15.62 10.94 -19.01
N PRO A 473 15.32 10.57 -20.27
CA PRO A 473 14.55 11.42 -21.18
C PRO A 473 13.09 11.62 -20.74
N GLN A 474 12.55 10.79 -19.84
CA GLN A 474 11.17 10.87 -19.38
C GLN A 474 11.00 11.93 -18.27
N THR A 475 11.78 11.87 -17.20
CA THR A 475 11.77 12.89 -16.13
C THR A 475 12.62 14.12 -16.43
N GLY A 476 13.63 14.01 -17.30
CA GLY A 476 14.61 15.06 -17.52
C GLY A 476 15.72 15.13 -16.47
N VAL A 477 15.76 14.21 -15.51
CA VAL A 477 16.81 14.16 -14.49
C VAL A 477 18.10 13.61 -15.10
N ALA A 478 19.17 14.40 -15.00
CA ALA A 478 20.51 14.06 -15.44
C ALA A 478 21.48 13.90 -14.27
N ARG A 479 22.30 12.86 -14.32
CA ARG A 479 23.40 12.57 -13.41
C ARG A 479 24.71 12.85 -14.14
N ARG A 480 25.55 13.76 -13.64
CA ARG A 480 26.89 14.02 -14.17
C ARG A 480 27.95 13.35 -13.30
N PHE A 481 28.82 12.58 -13.93
CA PHE A 481 29.93 11.86 -13.34
C PHE A 481 31.26 12.51 -13.76
N GLY A 482 32.28 12.40 -12.92
CA GLY A 482 33.63 12.90 -13.22
C GLY A 482 34.32 12.12 -14.32
N GLN A 483 35.52 12.57 -14.72
CA GLN A 483 36.44 11.76 -15.53
C GLN A 483 36.82 10.49 -14.74
N PRO A 484 36.86 9.29 -15.36
CA PRO A 484 37.30 8.08 -14.70
C PRO A 484 38.71 8.18 -14.11
N ARG A 485 38.90 7.62 -12.92
CA ARG A 485 40.20 7.34 -12.30
C ARG A 485 40.23 5.85 -11.97
N ASP A 486 41.24 5.13 -12.42
CA ASP A 486 41.39 3.68 -12.22
C ASP A 486 40.10 2.90 -12.59
N GLY A 487 39.49 3.29 -13.73
CA GLY A 487 38.21 2.74 -14.22
C GLY A 487 36.94 3.30 -13.58
N ILE A 488 37.03 4.12 -12.52
CA ILE A 488 35.88 4.57 -11.73
C ILE A 488 35.59 6.06 -11.98
N ALA A 489 34.36 6.38 -12.42
CA ALA A 489 33.84 7.74 -12.47
C ALA A 489 32.73 7.94 -11.42
N LEU A 490 33.04 8.73 -10.39
CA LEU A 490 32.12 9.06 -9.29
C LEU A 490 31.05 10.08 -9.72
N LEU A 491 29.85 9.97 -9.13
CA LEU A 491 28.80 10.97 -9.26
C LEU A 491 29.27 12.33 -8.73
N GLN A 492 28.97 13.41 -9.45
CA GLN A 492 29.29 14.79 -9.02
C GLN A 492 28.05 15.66 -8.87
N ARG A 493 27.01 15.44 -9.68
CA ARG A 493 25.76 16.22 -9.65
C ARG A 493 24.58 15.39 -10.12
N ILE A 494 23.45 15.51 -9.43
CA ILE A 494 22.11 15.21 -9.96
C ILE A 494 21.45 16.55 -10.29
N SER A 495 20.82 16.71 -11.44
CA SER A 495 20.10 17.95 -11.80
C SER A 495 18.91 17.73 -12.72
N ASP A 496 17.93 18.63 -12.70
CA ASP A 496 16.81 18.64 -13.64
C ASP A 496 17.07 19.54 -14.87
N ARG A 497 16.00 19.88 -15.61
CA ARG A 497 16.04 20.75 -16.80
C ARG A 497 15.88 22.25 -16.49
N ASN A 498 15.45 22.60 -15.28
CA ASN A 498 15.34 23.98 -14.82
C ASN A 498 16.68 24.50 -14.28
N GLY A 499 17.54 23.60 -13.80
CA GLY A 499 18.86 23.91 -13.26
C GLY A 499 18.99 23.63 -11.78
N ASP A 500 17.92 23.13 -11.15
CA ASP A 500 17.94 22.59 -9.80
C ASP A 500 18.95 21.46 -9.75
N ALA A 501 19.78 21.45 -8.71
CA ALA A 501 20.88 20.51 -8.58
C ALA A 501 21.08 20.05 -7.15
N VAL A 502 21.50 18.81 -7.00
CA VAL A 502 22.18 18.27 -5.82
C VAL A 502 23.62 17.94 -6.22
N ASP A 503 24.56 18.75 -5.77
CA ASP A 503 25.99 18.49 -5.90
C ASP A 503 26.44 17.47 -4.84
N VAL A 504 27.37 16.58 -5.19
CA VAL A 504 27.92 15.55 -4.30
C VAL A 504 29.41 15.81 -4.09
N ASP A 505 29.77 16.28 -2.90
CA ASP A 505 31.13 16.61 -2.52
C ASP A 505 31.94 15.37 -2.13
N HIS A 506 33.16 15.30 -2.63
CA HIS A 506 34.11 14.24 -2.35
C HIS A 506 35.48 14.82 -1.96
N ALA A 507 36.21 14.12 -1.10
CA ALA A 507 37.62 14.34 -0.87
C ALA A 507 38.47 13.87 -2.07
N ASP A 508 39.76 14.25 -2.10
CA ASP A 508 40.69 13.83 -3.16
C ASP A 508 40.81 12.29 -3.32
N ASP A 509 40.56 11.54 -2.24
CA ASP A 509 40.56 10.08 -2.18
C ASP A 509 39.17 9.43 -2.44
N GLY A 510 38.21 10.20 -2.97
CA GLY A 510 36.88 9.71 -3.31
C GLY A 510 35.93 9.52 -2.13
N THR A 511 36.33 9.88 -0.90
CA THR A 511 35.44 9.82 0.27
C THR A 511 34.32 10.88 0.17
N PRO A 512 33.03 10.53 0.24
CA PRO A 512 31.92 11.49 0.19
C PRO A 512 31.83 12.32 1.47
N LEU A 513 31.59 13.62 1.32
CA LEU A 513 31.61 14.62 2.39
C LEU A 513 30.25 15.29 2.62
N ALA A 514 29.54 15.61 1.54
CA ALA A 514 28.26 16.32 1.61
C ALA A 514 27.41 16.12 0.34
N LEU A 515 26.08 16.26 0.49
CA LEU A 515 25.17 16.58 -0.61
C LEU A 515 24.69 18.03 -0.42
N ARG A 516 24.85 18.88 -1.44
CA ARG A 516 24.45 20.29 -1.43
C ARG A 516 23.37 20.56 -2.47
N HIS A 517 22.18 20.92 -2.01
CA HIS A 517 21.08 21.33 -2.88
C HIS A 517 21.23 22.80 -3.30
N SER A 518 20.95 23.09 -4.57
CA SER A 518 20.89 24.44 -5.14
C SER A 518 19.99 25.40 -4.34
N GLY A 519 18.92 24.88 -3.72
CA GLY A 519 18.04 25.62 -2.81
C GLY A 519 18.46 25.67 -1.34
N GLY A 520 19.74 25.48 -1.04
CA GLY A 520 20.32 25.78 0.27
C GLY A 520 20.37 24.65 1.29
N TYR A 521 19.78 23.47 1.02
CA TYR A 521 20.01 22.31 1.89
C TYR A 521 21.46 21.84 1.80
N HIS A 522 22.07 21.53 2.94
CA HIS A 522 23.41 20.98 3.02
C HIS A 522 23.40 19.78 3.98
N LEU A 523 23.38 18.58 3.40
CA LEU A 523 23.43 17.31 4.11
C LEU A 523 24.89 16.88 4.24
N ARG A 524 25.48 17.03 5.43
CA ARG A 524 26.86 16.68 5.73
C ARG A 524 26.96 15.23 6.19
N LEU A 525 27.95 14.49 5.66
CA LEU A 525 28.26 13.13 6.04
C LEU A 525 29.44 13.12 7.02
N THR A 526 29.39 12.21 7.99
CA THR A 526 30.58 11.77 8.72
C THR A 526 30.98 10.41 8.17
N VAL A 527 32.21 10.27 7.68
CA VAL A 527 32.81 8.99 7.29
C VAL A 527 33.94 8.66 8.25
N ASP A 528 33.95 7.45 8.77
CA ASP A 528 35.05 6.90 9.58
C ASP A 528 35.43 5.50 9.09
N GLU A 529 36.72 5.17 9.13
CA GLU A 529 37.39 3.97 8.57
C GLU A 529 37.07 3.56 7.10
N GLY A 530 36.10 4.20 6.44
CA GLY A 530 35.55 3.79 5.14
C GLY A 530 34.06 3.43 5.18
N ARG A 531 33.32 3.90 6.18
CA ARG A 531 31.87 3.75 6.33
C ARG A 531 31.23 5.08 6.75
N VAL A 532 30.02 5.36 6.26
CA VAL A 532 29.26 6.53 6.73
C VAL A 532 28.73 6.22 8.13
N THR A 533 29.13 7.01 9.13
CA THR A 533 28.77 6.83 10.54
C THR A 533 27.69 7.82 11.02
N ALA A 534 27.49 8.95 10.34
CA ALA A 534 26.37 9.85 10.62
C ALA A 534 25.95 10.73 9.41
N LEU A 535 24.68 11.15 9.41
CA LEU A 535 24.13 12.22 8.55
C LEU A 535 23.71 13.43 9.40
N HIS A 536 24.04 14.64 8.95
CA HIS A 536 23.65 15.90 9.60
C HIS A 536 23.06 16.89 8.59
N LEU A 537 21.97 17.57 8.94
CA LEU A 537 21.49 18.75 8.19
C LEU A 537 22.11 20.00 8.80
N VAL A 538 22.94 20.69 8.02
CA VAL A 538 23.73 21.83 8.51
C VAL A 538 22.82 23.01 8.87
N GLY A 539 23.04 23.59 10.06
CA GLY A 539 22.28 24.74 10.56
C GLY A 539 20.81 24.50 10.92
N ALA A 540 20.35 23.24 10.95
CA ALA A 540 18.94 22.87 11.19
C ALA A 540 18.58 22.54 12.66
N GLY A 541 19.54 22.60 13.59
CA GLY A 541 19.32 22.47 15.02
C GLY A 541 18.63 23.70 15.62
N GLN A 542 18.02 23.55 16.79
CA GLN A 542 17.21 24.63 17.42
C GLN A 542 18.00 25.91 17.69
N ASP A 543 19.30 25.78 18.00
CA ASP A 543 20.22 26.90 18.23
C ASP A 543 20.99 27.34 16.96
N GLY A 544 20.56 26.90 15.76
CA GLY A 544 21.28 27.12 14.50
C GLY A 544 22.52 26.23 14.31
N THR A 545 22.65 25.17 15.11
CA THR A 545 23.67 24.11 15.01
C THR A 545 23.33 23.08 13.93
N ASP A 546 24.22 22.12 13.66
CA ASP A 546 23.90 20.98 12.78
C ASP A 546 22.90 20.03 13.46
N ALA A 547 21.80 19.69 12.78
CA ALA A 547 20.86 18.68 13.27
C ALA A 547 21.36 17.27 12.88
N LEU A 548 21.64 16.43 13.87
CA LEU A 548 21.90 15.00 13.65
C LEU A 548 20.62 14.30 13.17
N LEU A 549 20.68 13.63 12.01
CA LEU A 549 19.55 12.94 11.41
C LEU A 549 19.61 11.43 11.65
N ARG A 550 20.78 10.84 11.39
CA ARG A 550 21.03 9.40 11.46
C ARG A 550 22.41 9.11 12.02
N THR A 551 22.54 8.00 12.75
CA THR A 551 23.84 7.37 13.02
C THR A 551 23.80 5.90 12.62
N TYR A 552 24.97 5.39 12.26
CA TYR A 552 25.16 4.05 11.71
C TYR A 552 26.26 3.33 12.50
N SER A 553 26.05 2.06 12.83
CA SER A 553 27.04 1.21 13.49
C SER A 553 27.30 -0.05 12.68
N TYR A 554 28.55 -0.51 12.70
CA TYR A 554 29.02 -1.59 11.85
C TYR A 554 29.65 -2.73 12.66
N THR A 555 29.66 -3.92 12.07
CA THR A 555 30.36 -5.09 12.59
C THR A 555 30.82 -5.91 11.39
N ASP A 556 32.10 -6.27 11.33
CA ASP A 556 32.72 -7.03 10.23
C ASP A 556 32.39 -6.49 8.82
N GLY A 557 32.32 -5.15 8.71
CA GLY A 557 32.02 -4.42 7.48
C GLY A 557 30.53 -4.29 7.12
N CYS A 558 29.64 -5.04 7.77
CA CYS A 558 28.18 -4.97 7.66
C CYS A 558 27.57 -3.86 8.53
N LEU A 559 26.49 -3.24 8.07
CA LEU A 559 25.73 -2.24 8.84
C LEU A 559 24.77 -2.91 9.82
N THR A 560 25.09 -2.93 11.11
CA THR A 560 24.34 -3.68 12.15
C THR A 560 23.36 -2.84 12.96
N ALA A 561 23.44 -1.50 12.93
CA ALA A 561 22.44 -0.64 13.57
C ALA A 561 22.27 0.73 12.89
N VAL A 562 21.04 1.26 12.90
CA VAL A 562 20.68 2.58 12.34
C VAL A 562 19.76 3.35 13.28
N ALA A 563 20.28 4.39 13.94
CA ALA A 563 19.50 5.25 14.83
C ALA A 563 18.94 6.48 14.11
N ASN A 564 17.73 6.87 14.48
CA ASN A 564 17.11 8.15 14.10
C ASN A 564 17.30 9.20 15.21
N ALA A 565 16.66 10.37 15.10
CA ALA A 565 16.84 11.45 16.07
C ALA A 565 16.29 11.14 17.47
N SER A 566 15.52 10.06 17.65
CA SER A 566 15.14 9.53 18.98
C SER A 566 16.29 8.89 19.75
N GLY A 567 17.44 8.63 19.09
CA GLY A 567 18.57 7.89 19.65
C GLY A 567 18.36 6.37 19.72
N ARG A 568 17.16 5.86 19.38
CA ARG A 568 16.91 4.43 19.25
C ARG A 568 17.35 3.92 17.89
N ALA A 569 18.01 2.76 17.89
CA ALA A 569 18.49 2.10 16.68
C ALA A 569 17.59 0.92 16.29
N MET A 570 17.17 0.92 15.03
CA MET A 570 16.82 -0.30 14.31
C MET A 570 18.09 -1.15 14.18
N ARG A 571 17.96 -2.48 14.26
CA ARG A 571 19.08 -3.43 14.23
C ARG A 571 18.97 -4.37 13.05
N LEU A 572 20.11 -4.83 12.57
CA LEU A 572 20.26 -5.76 11.46
C LEU A 572 21.24 -6.87 11.85
N THR A 573 20.89 -8.11 11.58
CA THR A 573 21.79 -9.27 11.71
C THR A 573 22.12 -9.85 10.34
N TYR A 574 23.26 -10.52 10.22
CA TYR A 574 23.78 -11.02 8.96
C TYR A 574 24.33 -12.43 9.12
N ASP A 575 24.49 -13.13 7.99
CA ASP A 575 25.33 -14.33 7.89
C ASP A 575 26.74 -14.03 7.36
N ASP A 576 27.55 -15.09 7.27
CA ASP A 576 28.93 -15.10 6.75
C ASP A 576 29.03 -14.70 5.27
N ARG A 577 27.93 -14.79 4.51
CA ARG A 577 27.82 -14.34 3.11
C ARG A 577 27.41 -12.86 3.01
N HIS A 578 27.28 -12.14 4.12
CA HIS A 578 26.81 -10.75 4.24
C HIS A 578 25.35 -10.53 3.76
N ARG A 579 24.50 -11.56 3.82
CA ARG A 579 23.04 -11.42 3.63
C ARG A 579 22.41 -11.00 4.96
N ILE A 580 21.37 -10.17 4.93
CA ILE A 580 20.63 -9.79 6.15
C ILE A 580 19.73 -10.96 6.57
N THR A 581 19.95 -11.52 7.76
CA THR A 581 19.17 -12.66 8.28
C THR A 581 18.06 -12.26 9.24
N SER A 582 18.10 -11.05 9.81
CA SER A 582 16.95 -10.44 10.48
C SER A 582 17.07 -8.91 10.58
N TRP A 583 15.94 -8.25 10.80
CA TRP A 583 15.88 -6.89 11.34
C TRP A 583 15.08 -6.83 12.65
N THR A 584 15.28 -5.74 13.39
CA THR A 584 14.48 -5.39 14.58
C THR A 584 14.25 -3.89 14.61
N ASP A 585 13.01 -3.45 14.76
CA ASP A 585 12.64 -2.02 14.77
C ASP A 585 13.01 -1.31 16.10
N ARG A 586 12.80 0.01 16.16
CA ARG A 586 13.06 0.87 17.35
C ARG A 586 12.02 0.71 18.46
N ASN A 587 11.01 -0.11 18.24
CA ASN A 587 10.02 -0.54 19.22
C ASN A 587 10.30 -1.95 19.77
N GLY A 588 11.24 -2.69 19.17
CA GLY A 588 11.67 -4.02 19.56
C GLY A 588 10.97 -5.17 18.83
N ARG A 589 10.34 -4.95 17.67
CA ARG A 589 9.68 -6.01 16.86
C ARG A 589 10.65 -6.58 15.83
N GLY A 590 10.73 -7.91 15.75
CA GLY A 590 11.63 -8.62 14.83
C GLY A 590 10.95 -9.23 13.59
N TYR A 591 11.71 -9.27 12.48
CA TYR A 591 11.43 -10.03 11.27
C TYR A 591 12.69 -10.76 10.82
N ALA A 592 12.58 -11.99 10.33
CA ALA A 592 13.72 -12.85 10.01
C ALA A 592 13.57 -13.56 8.65
N TYR A 593 14.71 -13.93 8.07
CA TYR A 593 14.82 -14.56 6.75
C TYR A 593 15.73 -15.79 6.81
N THR A 594 15.49 -16.79 5.96
CA THR A 594 16.39 -17.93 5.74
C THR A 594 16.70 -18.09 4.26
N TYR A 595 17.89 -18.58 3.93
CA TYR A 595 18.41 -18.62 2.56
C TYR A 595 18.89 -20.00 2.14
N ASP A 596 18.80 -20.29 0.84
CA ASP A 596 19.46 -21.44 0.23
C ASP A 596 20.96 -21.19 -0.04
N ALA A 597 21.61 -22.17 -0.67
CA ALA A 597 23.01 -22.10 -1.06
C ALA A 597 23.29 -21.13 -2.24
N ALA A 598 22.25 -20.68 -2.93
CA ALA A 598 22.28 -19.81 -4.12
C ALA A 598 21.87 -18.35 -3.80
N ASP A 599 21.90 -17.95 -2.52
CA ASP A 599 21.57 -16.60 -2.01
C ASP A 599 20.09 -16.18 -2.11
N ARG A 600 19.21 -17.16 -2.31
CA ARG A 600 17.76 -16.96 -2.43
C ARG A 600 17.04 -17.18 -1.11
N CYS A 601 16.13 -16.27 -0.76
CA CYS A 601 15.35 -16.34 0.46
C CYS A 601 14.29 -17.44 0.33
N VAL A 602 14.35 -18.47 1.17
CA VAL A 602 13.45 -19.65 1.14
C VAL A 602 12.41 -19.66 2.26
N ALA A 603 12.56 -18.82 3.29
CA ALA A 603 11.48 -18.49 4.20
C ALA A 603 11.68 -17.11 4.82
N GLU A 604 10.57 -16.48 5.22
CA GLU A 604 10.58 -15.26 6.02
C GLU A 604 9.45 -15.27 7.07
N GLY A 605 9.52 -14.39 8.06
CA GLY A 605 8.46 -14.26 9.06
C GLY A 605 8.78 -13.36 10.26
N GLY A 606 7.71 -12.82 10.87
CA GLY A 606 7.79 -12.01 12.09
C GLY A 606 7.84 -12.86 13.36
N GLU A 607 8.33 -12.25 14.44
CA GLU A 607 8.55 -12.84 15.78
C GLU A 607 7.42 -13.74 16.31
N ALA A 608 6.16 -13.46 15.96
CA ALA A 608 4.97 -14.20 16.39
C ALA A 608 4.26 -14.99 15.25
N GLY A 609 4.99 -15.37 14.19
CA GLY A 609 4.45 -16.11 13.03
C GLY A 609 3.58 -15.25 12.09
N HIS A 610 3.70 -13.92 12.20
CA HIS A 610 2.99 -12.99 11.33
C HIS A 610 3.73 -12.78 10.02
N LEU A 611 3.00 -12.73 8.89
CA LEU A 611 3.57 -12.63 7.54
C LEU A 611 4.66 -13.68 7.31
N THR A 612 4.46 -14.89 7.84
CA THR A 612 5.34 -16.04 7.59
C THR A 612 4.98 -16.68 6.26
N LEU A 613 5.98 -16.93 5.42
CA LEU A 613 5.84 -17.68 4.18
C LEU A 613 7.12 -18.45 3.84
N THR A 614 6.98 -19.49 3.03
CA THR A 614 8.09 -20.30 2.49
C THR A 614 8.09 -20.27 0.97
N LEU A 615 9.28 -20.40 0.37
CA LEU A 615 9.50 -20.37 -1.07
C LEU A 615 10.30 -21.59 -1.54
N GLU A 616 9.80 -22.22 -2.60
CA GLU A 616 10.50 -23.25 -3.35
C GLU A 616 10.75 -22.76 -4.78
N TYR A 617 12.00 -22.86 -5.25
CA TYR A 617 12.42 -22.34 -6.55
C TYR A 617 12.80 -23.48 -7.52
N ASP A 618 12.92 -23.14 -8.81
CA ASP A 618 13.35 -24.04 -9.90
C ASP A 618 12.46 -25.28 -10.10
N GLY A 619 11.21 -25.23 -9.64
CA GLY A 619 10.21 -26.24 -10.00
C GLY A 619 9.92 -26.26 -11.51
N THR A 620 9.27 -27.31 -11.99
CA THR A 620 8.96 -27.49 -13.42
C THR A 620 7.51 -27.91 -13.63
N ASP A 621 6.81 -27.24 -14.56
CA ASP A 621 5.44 -27.59 -14.96
C ASP A 621 5.41 -27.95 -16.46
N PRO A 622 4.90 -29.14 -16.86
CA PRO A 622 4.71 -29.51 -18.26
C PRO A 622 3.86 -28.53 -19.09
N ALA A 623 3.00 -27.71 -18.47
CA ALA A 623 2.24 -26.66 -19.14
C ALA A 623 3.11 -25.43 -19.53
N TRP A 624 4.32 -25.34 -18.98
CA TRP A 624 5.24 -24.21 -19.15
C TRP A 624 6.68 -24.70 -19.47
N PRO A 625 6.88 -25.43 -20.59
CA PRO A 625 8.17 -26.00 -20.94
C PRO A 625 9.25 -24.91 -21.13
N GLY A 626 10.37 -25.06 -20.43
CA GLY A 626 11.47 -24.08 -20.43
C GLY A 626 11.29 -22.91 -19.46
N ALA A 627 10.18 -22.82 -18.72
CA ALA A 627 10.05 -21.90 -17.60
C ALA A 627 10.44 -22.58 -16.28
N ARG A 628 10.88 -21.77 -15.31
CA ARG A 628 11.07 -22.18 -13.91
C ARG A 628 9.83 -21.81 -13.11
N ILE A 629 9.49 -22.63 -12.13
CA ILE A 629 8.37 -22.41 -11.22
C ILE A 629 8.90 -21.97 -9.86
N THR A 630 8.30 -20.94 -9.30
CA THR A 630 8.47 -20.56 -7.89
C THR A 630 7.15 -20.75 -7.16
N THR A 631 7.16 -21.59 -6.14
CA THR A 631 6.01 -21.89 -5.27
C THR A 631 6.13 -21.06 -3.99
N VAL A 632 5.08 -20.37 -3.60
CA VAL A 632 5.03 -19.56 -2.37
C VAL A 632 3.89 -20.06 -1.49
N THR A 633 4.19 -20.45 -0.25
CA THR A 633 3.21 -20.98 0.71
C THR A 633 3.11 -20.07 1.93
N THR A 634 1.90 -19.61 2.28
CA THR A 634 1.67 -18.77 3.47
C THR A 634 1.58 -19.59 4.75
N ALA A 635 1.63 -18.93 5.91
CA ALA A 635 1.40 -19.53 7.23
C ALA A 635 0.09 -20.34 7.36
N GLU A 636 -0.94 -19.98 6.60
CA GLU A 636 -2.24 -20.66 6.54
C GLU A 636 -2.24 -21.88 5.60
N GLY A 637 -1.14 -22.16 4.91
CA GLY A 637 -1.02 -23.22 3.90
C GLY A 637 -1.58 -22.86 2.53
N ALA A 638 -1.85 -21.58 2.26
CA ALA A 638 -2.29 -21.13 0.93
C ALA A 638 -1.08 -21.08 -0.02
N VAL A 639 -1.17 -21.79 -1.16
CA VAL A 639 -0.07 -21.94 -2.12
C VAL A 639 -0.33 -21.09 -3.37
N SER A 640 0.61 -20.24 -3.77
CA SER A 640 0.59 -19.51 -5.04
C SER A 640 1.78 -19.91 -5.91
N THR A 641 1.60 -19.94 -7.22
CA THR A 641 2.61 -20.45 -8.16
C THR A 641 2.96 -19.40 -9.20
N TYR A 642 4.24 -19.05 -9.30
CA TYR A 642 4.76 -18.04 -10.22
C TYR A 642 5.60 -18.70 -11.31
N VAL A 643 5.24 -18.46 -12.57
CA VAL A 643 5.96 -18.97 -13.74
C VAL A 643 6.98 -17.93 -14.18
N VAL A 644 8.25 -18.30 -14.22
CA VAL A 644 9.41 -17.41 -14.39
C VAL A 644 10.21 -17.80 -15.63
N ASP A 645 10.50 -16.83 -16.49
CA ASP A 645 11.31 -17.07 -17.70
C ASP A 645 12.83 -16.90 -17.49
N ASP A 646 13.59 -17.19 -18.55
CA ASP A 646 15.06 -17.01 -18.61
C ASP A 646 15.53 -15.56 -18.46
N GLY A 647 14.61 -14.58 -18.50
CA GLY A 647 14.88 -13.17 -18.22
C GLY A 647 14.53 -12.77 -16.77
N CYS A 648 14.27 -13.75 -15.89
CA CYS A 648 13.77 -13.57 -14.53
C CYS A 648 12.49 -12.70 -14.49
N ARG A 649 11.58 -12.87 -15.46
CA ARG A 649 10.28 -12.18 -15.51
C ARG A 649 9.18 -13.16 -15.15
N VAL A 650 8.24 -12.74 -14.29
CA VAL A 650 7.01 -13.50 -14.04
C VAL A 650 6.10 -13.41 -15.28
N VAL A 651 5.90 -14.51 -15.98
CA VAL A 651 5.06 -14.63 -17.19
C VAL A 651 3.67 -15.17 -16.90
N ALA A 652 3.46 -15.82 -15.75
CA ALA A 652 2.15 -16.11 -15.21
C ALA A 652 2.18 -16.21 -13.68
N GLU A 653 1.03 -15.97 -13.07
CA GLU A 653 0.80 -16.14 -11.64
C GLU A 653 -0.51 -16.90 -11.45
N VAL A 654 -0.45 -18.00 -10.69
CA VAL A 654 -1.57 -18.84 -10.29
C VAL A 654 -1.82 -18.61 -8.80
N ASP A 655 -3.05 -18.23 -8.44
CA ASP A 655 -3.45 -18.00 -7.06
C ASP A 655 -3.84 -19.33 -6.33
N PRO A 656 -4.08 -19.31 -5.00
CA PRO A 656 -4.45 -20.51 -4.23
C PRO A 656 -5.81 -21.15 -4.58
N LEU A 657 -6.57 -20.58 -5.52
CA LEU A 657 -7.81 -21.12 -6.06
C LEU A 657 -7.64 -21.64 -7.50
N GLY A 658 -6.45 -21.50 -8.09
CA GLY A 658 -6.15 -21.84 -9.49
C GLY A 658 -6.36 -20.69 -10.48
N GLY A 659 -6.78 -19.50 -10.02
CA GLY A 659 -6.95 -18.31 -10.85
C GLY A 659 -5.62 -17.91 -11.48
N THR A 660 -5.53 -17.92 -12.81
CA THR A 660 -4.26 -17.80 -13.53
C THR A 660 -4.20 -16.51 -14.34
N THR A 661 -3.47 -15.51 -13.87
CA THR A 661 -3.15 -14.31 -14.66
C THR A 661 -1.89 -14.54 -15.50
N ARG A 662 -1.76 -13.87 -16.65
CA ARG A 662 -0.63 -14.02 -17.58
C ARG A 662 -0.05 -12.67 -17.98
N SER A 663 1.26 -12.58 -18.14
CA SER A 663 1.99 -11.36 -18.49
C SER A 663 2.96 -11.62 -19.64
N THR A 664 2.92 -10.79 -20.69
CA THR A 664 3.98 -10.78 -21.72
C THR A 664 4.83 -9.52 -21.60
N TRP A 665 6.11 -9.66 -21.91
CA TRP A 665 7.13 -8.63 -21.71
C TRP A 665 7.92 -8.42 -23.00
N ASP A 666 8.45 -7.21 -23.19
CA ASP A 666 9.45 -6.96 -24.24
C ASP A 666 10.89 -7.16 -23.74
N GLU A 667 11.84 -6.98 -24.67
CA GLU A 667 13.29 -7.10 -24.44
C GLU A 667 13.86 -6.07 -23.44
N HIS A 668 13.09 -5.06 -23.06
CA HIS A 668 13.47 -4.06 -22.04
C HIS A 668 12.69 -4.24 -20.73
N HIS A 669 12.10 -5.43 -20.53
CA HIS A 669 11.32 -5.79 -19.34
C HIS A 669 10.09 -4.88 -19.10
N ARG A 670 9.52 -4.29 -20.16
CA ARG A 670 8.26 -3.51 -20.11
C ARG A 670 7.07 -4.45 -20.39
N LEU A 671 5.96 -4.25 -19.67
CA LEU A 671 4.77 -5.10 -19.74
C LEU A 671 3.99 -4.84 -21.03
N ARG A 672 4.05 -5.77 -22.00
CA ARG A 672 3.42 -5.67 -23.32
C ARG A 672 1.96 -6.12 -23.32
N SER A 673 1.61 -7.16 -22.56
CA SER A 673 0.22 -7.50 -22.28
C SER A 673 0.06 -8.09 -20.88
N TRP A 674 -1.14 -7.94 -20.33
CA TRP A 674 -1.58 -8.63 -19.13
C TRP A 674 -2.97 -9.19 -19.36
N THR A 675 -3.20 -10.43 -18.92
CA THR A 675 -4.45 -11.17 -19.05
C THR A 675 -4.89 -11.59 -17.66
N ASP A 676 -6.14 -11.28 -17.30
CA ASP A 676 -6.72 -11.69 -16.03
C ASP A 676 -7.09 -13.19 -16.01
N GLU A 677 -7.51 -13.66 -14.83
CA GLU A 677 -7.98 -15.03 -14.57
C GLU A 677 -9.23 -15.43 -15.36
N SER A 678 -9.97 -14.46 -15.94
CA SER A 678 -11.12 -14.68 -16.83
C SER A 678 -10.75 -14.64 -18.32
N GLY A 679 -9.47 -14.41 -18.66
CA GLY A 679 -8.98 -14.30 -20.05
C GLY A 679 -9.05 -12.89 -20.65
N HIS A 680 -9.55 -11.89 -19.91
CA HIS A 680 -9.63 -10.51 -20.37
C HIS A 680 -8.22 -9.91 -20.52
N THR A 681 -7.86 -9.50 -21.73
CA THR A 681 -6.48 -9.08 -22.04
C THR A 681 -6.37 -7.57 -22.27
N THR A 682 -5.48 -6.93 -21.50
CA THR A 682 -5.01 -5.56 -21.74
C THR A 682 -3.69 -5.60 -22.51
N VAL A 683 -3.57 -4.82 -23.59
CA VAL A 683 -2.36 -4.75 -24.44
C VAL A 683 -1.78 -3.33 -24.41
N ARG A 684 -0.46 -3.20 -24.36
CA ARG A 684 0.27 -1.93 -24.25
C ARG A 684 1.31 -1.79 -25.36
N ALA A 685 1.43 -0.59 -25.91
CA ALA A 685 2.46 -0.24 -26.90
C ALA A 685 3.34 0.90 -26.38
N TYR A 686 4.63 0.86 -26.71
CA TYR A 686 5.64 1.80 -26.25
C TYR A 686 6.45 2.38 -27.43
N ASP A 687 7.04 3.56 -27.23
CA ASP A 687 8.01 4.14 -28.17
C ASP A 687 9.46 3.67 -27.91
N GLY A 688 10.39 4.19 -28.72
CA GLY A 688 11.83 3.92 -28.58
C GLY A 688 12.47 4.41 -27.28
N ASP A 689 11.85 5.36 -26.58
CA ASP A 689 12.26 5.87 -25.26
C ASP A 689 11.51 5.16 -24.10
N GLY A 690 10.63 4.21 -24.41
CA GLY A 690 9.85 3.45 -23.43
C GLY A 690 8.67 4.19 -22.82
N ARG A 691 8.19 5.26 -23.46
CA ARG A 691 6.97 5.97 -23.09
C ARG A 691 5.75 5.23 -23.67
N LEU A 692 4.61 5.26 -22.97
CA LEU A 692 3.42 4.49 -23.31
C LEU A 692 2.63 5.18 -24.44
N LEU A 693 2.64 4.64 -25.65
CA LEU A 693 1.87 5.18 -26.79
C LEU A 693 0.38 4.83 -26.71
N SER A 694 0.05 3.61 -26.26
CA SER A 694 -1.34 3.19 -26.09
C SER A 694 -1.52 2.08 -25.06
N ALA A 695 -2.74 1.98 -24.54
CA ALA A 695 -3.24 0.84 -23.80
C ALA A 695 -4.64 0.48 -24.32
N VAL A 696 -4.77 -0.71 -24.90
CA VAL A 696 -6.05 -1.32 -25.32
C VAL A 696 -6.56 -2.17 -24.17
N ARG A 697 -7.80 -1.95 -23.77
CA ARG A 697 -8.50 -2.68 -22.71
C ARG A 697 -9.20 -3.94 -23.27
N PRO A 698 -9.67 -4.86 -22.42
CA PRO A 698 -10.36 -6.08 -22.87
C PRO A 698 -11.68 -5.83 -23.61
N ASP A 699 -12.34 -4.70 -23.33
CA ASP A 699 -13.52 -4.20 -24.04
C ASP A 699 -13.20 -3.61 -25.44
N GLY A 700 -11.94 -3.69 -25.88
CA GLY A 700 -11.43 -3.10 -27.12
C GLY A 700 -11.23 -1.58 -27.06
N THR A 701 -11.67 -0.91 -25.99
CA THR A 701 -11.52 0.54 -25.85
C THR A 701 -10.06 0.90 -25.60
N THR A 702 -9.62 2.08 -26.06
CA THR A 702 -8.20 2.42 -26.15
C THR A 702 -7.90 3.77 -25.51
N VAL A 703 -6.92 3.80 -24.59
CA VAL A 703 -6.20 5.02 -24.20
C VAL A 703 -5.04 5.24 -25.18
N ARG A 704 -4.85 6.47 -25.66
CA ARG A 704 -3.68 6.85 -26.49
C ARG A 704 -2.97 8.06 -25.91
N LEU A 705 -1.65 8.10 -26.04
CA LEU A 705 -0.83 9.26 -25.68
C LEU A 705 0.09 9.62 -26.84
N ALA A 706 0.25 10.92 -27.10
CA ALA A 706 1.28 11.45 -27.98
C ALA A 706 2.26 12.31 -27.18
N TYR A 707 3.53 12.30 -27.57
CA TYR A 707 4.62 12.96 -26.86
C TYR A 707 5.32 13.98 -27.76
N GLY A 708 5.74 15.10 -27.17
CA GLY A 708 6.56 16.11 -27.84
C GLY A 708 8.07 15.88 -27.61
N GLU A 709 8.87 16.78 -28.19
CA GLU A 709 10.34 16.82 -28.00
C GLU A 709 10.71 17.02 -26.52
N ALA A 710 9.91 17.79 -25.77
CA ALA A 710 10.08 18.07 -24.33
C ALA A 710 9.84 16.85 -23.40
N GLY A 711 9.77 15.63 -23.93
CA GLY A 711 9.62 14.39 -23.16
C GLY A 711 8.18 14.08 -22.72
N GLY A 712 7.43 15.09 -22.28
CA GLY A 712 6.07 14.97 -21.73
C GLY A 712 4.93 14.71 -22.74
N PRO A 713 3.77 14.20 -22.29
CA PRO A 713 2.63 13.88 -23.14
C PRO A 713 1.88 15.16 -23.57
N VAL A 714 1.91 15.48 -24.87
CA VAL A 714 1.23 16.63 -25.47
C VAL A 714 -0.24 16.35 -25.81
N GLU A 715 -0.62 15.08 -25.95
CA GLU A 715 -2.00 14.66 -26.14
C GLU A 715 -2.32 13.40 -25.34
N LEU A 716 -3.50 13.35 -24.73
CA LEU A 716 -4.10 12.17 -24.10
C LEU A 716 -5.51 11.97 -24.67
N THR A 717 -5.71 10.91 -25.45
CA THR A 717 -7.03 10.44 -25.90
C THR A 717 -7.57 9.41 -24.91
N ARG A 718 -8.76 9.65 -24.36
CA ARG A 718 -9.47 8.70 -23.48
C ARG A 718 -10.31 7.68 -24.27
N PRO A 719 -10.77 6.59 -23.63
CA PRO A 719 -11.59 5.54 -24.26
C PRO A 719 -12.89 6.05 -24.91
N ASP A 720 -13.44 7.14 -24.39
CA ASP A 720 -14.64 7.84 -24.86
C ASP A 720 -14.36 8.87 -25.98
N GLY A 721 -13.13 8.90 -26.51
CA GLY A 721 -12.69 9.87 -27.51
C GLY A 721 -12.38 11.27 -26.96
N GLN A 722 -12.54 11.53 -25.66
CA GLN A 722 -12.19 12.84 -25.10
C GLN A 722 -10.67 13.08 -25.16
N VAL A 723 -10.26 14.22 -25.70
CA VAL A 723 -8.84 14.60 -25.86
C VAL A 723 -8.46 15.72 -24.90
N THR A 724 -7.47 15.48 -24.06
CA THR A 724 -6.77 16.52 -23.29
C THR A 724 -5.47 16.88 -24.03
N ARG A 725 -5.20 18.16 -24.24
CA ARG A 725 -3.94 18.65 -24.85
C ARG A 725 -3.06 19.34 -23.82
N ARG A 726 -1.74 19.33 -24.04
CA ARG A 726 -0.75 20.01 -23.19
C ARG A 726 0.34 20.66 -24.03
N ALA A 727 0.70 21.88 -23.68
CA ALA A 727 1.88 22.56 -24.22
C ALA A 727 2.99 22.61 -23.16
N TYR A 728 4.23 22.64 -23.62
CA TYR A 728 5.44 22.64 -22.81
C TYR A 728 6.43 23.70 -23.30
N ASP A 729 7.22 24.27 -22.40
CA ASP A 729 8.37 25.10 -22.77
C ASP A 729 9.60 24.24 -23.18
N SER A 730 10.70 24.89 -23.55
CA SER A 730 11.95 24.22 -23.94
C SER A 730 12.69 23.53 -22.78
N ARG A 731 12.29 23.75 -21.53
CA ARG A 731 12.77 23.03 -20.34
C ARG A 731 11.85 21.87 -19.96
N GLY A 732 10.65 21.79 -20.54
CA GLY A 732 9.64 20.77 -20.24
C GLY A 732 8.68 21.13 -19.10
N ASN A 733 8.59 22.41 -18.72
CA ASN A 733 7.53 22.88 -17.83
C ASN A 733 6.21 23.01 -18.60
N CYS A 734 5.07 22.66 -18.00
CA CYS A 734 3.78 22.60 -18.70
C CYS A 734 3.09 23.97 -18.73
N VAL A 735 3.27 24.73 -19.82
CA VAL A 735 2.77 26.11 -19.95
C VAL A 735 1.27 26.20 -20.27
N GLU A 736 0.65 25.15 -20.81
CA GLU A 736 -0.80 25.10 -21.03
C GLU A 736 -1.36 23.68 -20.88
N ILE A 737 -2.57 23.57 -20.32
CA ILE A 737 -3.42 22.38 -20.40
C ILE A 737 -4.77 22.77 -21.00
N THR A 738 -5.15 22.18 -22.13
CA THR A 738 -6.47 22.31 -22.76
C THR A 738 -7.33 21.10 -22.41
N ALA A 739 -8.47 21.31 -21.76
CA ALA A 739 -9.44 20.26 -21.46
C ALA A 739 -10.26 19.87 -22.71
N PRO A 740 -10.92 18.68 -22.74
CA PRO A 740 -11.72 18.24 -23.89
C PRO A 740 -12.84 19.18 -24.33
N GLY A 741 -13.36 20.00 -23.42
CA GLY A 741 -14.33 21.08 -23.73
C GLY A 741 -13.71 22.39 -24.21
N GLY A 742 -12.44 22.41 -24.59
CA GLY A 742 -11.71 23.61 -25.07
C GLY A 742 -11.26 24.59 -23.97
N ALA A 743 -11.62 24.37 -22.71
CA ALA A 743 -11.22 25.21 -21.60
C ALA A 743 -9.70 25.08 -21.31
N THR A 744 -8.97 26.19 -21.39
CA THR A 744 -7.51 26.25 -21.16
C THR A 744 -7.16 26.66 -19.74
N ARG A 745 -6.05 26.12 -19.22
CA ARG A 745 -5.31 26.65 -18.06
C ARG A 745 -3.90 26.96 -18.49
N HIS A 746 -3.41 28.15 -18.17
CA HIS A 746 -2.05 28.58 -18.52
C HIS A 746 -1.19 28.71 -17.26
N TYR A 747 0.09 28.41 -17.39
CA TYR A 747 1.06 28.42 -16.30
C TYR A 747 2.25 29.27 -16.71
N THR A 748 2.75 30.10 -15.79
CA THR A 748 4.00 30.85 -15.99
C THR A 748 5.03 30.43 -14.97
N TYR A 749 6.28 30.45 -15.41
CA TYR A 749 7.45 30.12 -14.61
C TYR A 749 8.37 31.35 -14.50
N ASP A 750 9.18 31.45 -13.45
CA ASP A 750 10.26 32.47 -13.37
C ASP A 750 11.52 32.00 -14.12
N ASP A 751 12.55 32.84 -14.21
CA ASP A 751 13.80 32.53 -14.94
C ASP A 751 14.49 31.25 -14.46
N ALA A 752 14.25 30.91 -13.19
CA ALA A 752 14.78 29.76 -12.49
C ALA A 752 13.92 28.51 -12.73
N GLY A 753 12.60 28.67 -12.88
CA GLY A 753 11.63 27.62 -13.21
C GLY A 753 10.47 27.53 -12.21
N HIS A 754 10.44 28.36 -11.17
CA HIS A 754 9.35 28.33 -10.19
C HIS A 754 8.02 28.74 -10.82
N LEU A 755 6.94 28.02 -10.47
CA LEU A 755 5.59 28.49 -10.74
C LEU A 755 5.43 29.92 -10.20
N SER A 756 5.18 30.87 -11.10
CA SER A 756 4.99 32.28 -10.80
C SER A 756 3.53 32.70 -10.94
N SER A 757 2.76 32.05 -11.81
CA SER A 757 1.29 32.17 -11.82
C SER A 757 0.56 31.00 -12.48
N VAL A 758 -0.70 30.79 -12.05
CA VAL A 758 -1.69 29.95 -12.72
C VAL A 758 -2.81 30.86 -13.19
N THR A 759 -3.17 30.78 -14.47
CA THR A 759 -4.34 31.45 -15.06
C THR A 759 -5.40 30.40 -15.41
N ASP A 760 -6.61 30.55 -14.86
CA ASP A 760 -7.71 29.61 -15.07
C ASP A 760 -8.51 29.89 -16.36
N PRO A 761 -9.48 29.03 -16.75
CA PRO A 761 -10.26 29.24 -17.98
C PRO A 761 -11.16 30.48 -17.97
N THR A 762 -11.38 31.08 -16.80
CA THR A 762 -12.12 32.35 -16.64
C THR A 762 -11.19 33.57 -16.62
N ARG A 763 -9.88 33.35 -16.85
CA ARG A 763 -8.78 34.33 -16.82
C ARG A 763 -8.50 34.91 -15.43
N LEU A 764 -8.94 34.24 -14.37
CA LEU A 764 -8.54 34.58 -13.01
C LEU A 764 -7.10 34.08 -12.77
N VAL A 765 -6.27 34.93 -12.16
CA VAL A 765 -4.82 34.70 -12.01
C VAL A 765 -4.46 34.55 -10.55
N THR A 766 -4.04 33.35 -10.15
CA THR A 766 -3.37 33.11 -8.87
C THR A 766 -1.87 33.29 -9.07
N ARG A 767 -1.22 34.11 -8.25
CA ARG A 767 0.24 34.33 -8.29
C ARG A 767 0.94 33.60 -7.16
N VAL A 768 2.12 33.08 -7.42
CA VAL A 768 2.93 32.35 -6.45
C VAL A 768 4.32 32.99 -6.39
N ARG A 769 4.87 33.15 -5.19
CA ARG A 769 6.28 33.52 -4.99
C ARG A 769 6.95 32.42 -4.17
N CYS A 770 7.91 31.74 -4.77
CA CYS A 770 8.68 30.69 -4.13
C CYS A 770 9.92 31.22 -3.39
N ASP A 771 10.44 30.39 -2.49
CA ASP A 771 11.81 30.46 -2.01
C ASP A 771 12.78 29.79 -2.98
N ALA A 772 14.08 29.84 -2.65
CA ALA A 772 15.14 29.21 -3.44
C ALA A 772 15.07 27.68 -3.50
N ALA A 773 14.10 26.98 -2.89
CA ALA A 773 13.88 25.54 -3.04
C ALA A 773 12.53 25.22 -3.71
N GLY A 774 11.87 26.22 -4.30
CA GLY A 774 10.58 26.07 -4.94
C GLY A 774 9.42 25.79 -3.99
N ARG A 775 9.57 26.08 -2.69
CA ARG A 775 8.45 26.02 -1.74
C ARG A 775 7.79 27.40 -1.75
N ALA A 776 6.46 27.46 -1.79
CA ALA A 776 5.74 28.73 -1.92
C ALA A 776 5.83 29.54 -0.62
N GLU A 777 6.48 30.70 -0.62
CA GLU A 777 6.46 31.65 0.50
C GLU A 777 5.19 32.50 0.50
N HIS A 778 4.65 32.78 -0.69
CA HIS A 778 3.39 33.49 -0.87
C HIS A 778 2.52 32.86 -1.95
N VAL A 779 1.20 32.87 -1.71
CA VAL A 779 0.18 32.65 -2.72
C VAL A 779 -0.77 33.84 -2.66
N THR A 780 -0.93 34.55 -3.78
CA THR A 780 -1.89 35.65 -3.95
C THR A 780 -3.04 35.16 -4.81
N ASP A 781 -4.26 35.15 -4.25
CA ASP A 781 -5.47 34.75 -4.96
C ASP A 781 -5.92 35.83 -5.99
N PRO A 782 -6.87 35.51 -6.89
CA PRO A 782 -7.35 36.45 -7.91
C PRO A 782 -8.09 37.69 -7.38
N LEU A 783 -8.42 37.73 -6.08
CA LEU A 783 -9.02 38.89 -5.41
C LEU A 783 -7.95 39.76 -4.70
N GLY A 784 -6.68 39.35 -4.75
CA GLY A 784 -5.55 40.01 -4.09
C GLY A 784 -5.28 39.54 -2.66
N GLY A 785 -5.99 38.50 -2.18
CA GLY A 785 -5.75 37.92 -0.85
C GLY A 785 -4.41 37.17 -0.81
N VAL A 786 -3.53 37.54 0.13
CA VAL A 786 -2.18 36.96 0.24
C VAL A 786 -2.09 35.99 1.42
N THR A 787 -1.98 34.70 1.12
CA THR A 787 -1.52 33.69 2.08
C THR A 787 0.01 33.69 2.13
N ARG A 788 0.59 33.57 3.32
CA ARG A 788 2.05 33.50 3.55
C ARG A 788 2.43 32.22 4.26
N PHE A 789 3.58 31.66 3.92
CA PHE A 789 4.15 30.46 4.54
C PHE A 789 5.56 30.76 5.07
N VAL A 790 5.88 30.17 6.22
CA VAL A 790 7.24 30.14 6.78
C VAL A 790 7.68 28.68 6.85
N HIS A 791 8.88 28.38 6.36
CA HIS A 791 9.48 27.05 6.40
C HIS A 791 10.60 26.96 7.44
N ASP A 792 10.83 25.78 8.00
CA ASP A 792 12.07 25.47 8.73
C ASP A 792 13.21 25.05 7.77
N ALA A 793 14.39 24.76 8.33
CA ALA A 793 15.55 24.27 7.58
C ALA A 793 15.32 22.90 6.90
N PHE A 794 14.32 22.12 7.34
CA PHE A 794 13.88 20.87 6.70
C PHE A 794 12.86 21.12 5.57
N GLY A 795 12.43 22.36 5.35
CA GLY A 795 11.43 22.73 4.35
C GLY A 795 9.97 22.47 4.77
N ARG A 796 9.71 22.23 6.05
CA ARG A 796 8.37 22.00 6.59
C ARG A 796 7.75 23.33 7.02
N VAL A 797 6.45 23.49 6.79
CA VAL A 797 5.72 24.73 7.12
C VAL A 797 5.59 24.87 8.64
N THR A 798 6.19 25.89 9.23
CA THR A 798 6.12 26.23 10.67
C THR A 798 5.10 27.33 10.98
N ALA A 799 4.72 28.13 10.00
CA ALA A 799 3.60 29.05 10.11
C ALA A 799 2.87 29.26 8.77
N VAL A 800 1.55 29.41 8.84
CA VAL A 800 0.68 29.86 7.74
C VAL A 800 -0.08 31.08 8.22
N THR A 801 0.09 32.21 7.53
CA THR A 801 -0.71 33.43 7.74
C THR A 801 -1.71 33.57 6.60
N ASP A 802 -2.99 33.65 6.91
CA ASP A 802 -4.06 33.80 5.92
C ASP A 802 -4.22 35.26 5.43
N PRO A 803 -5.05 35.52 4.40
CA PRO A 803 -5.30 36.87 3.89
C PRO A 803 -5.92 37.87 4.91
N LEU A 804 -6.39 37.40 6.06
CA LEU A 804 -6.91 38.21 7.17
C LEU A 804 -5.85 38.46 8.26
N GLY A 805 -4.60 38.02 8.03
CA GLY A 805 -3.49 38.13 9.00
C GLY A 805 -3.52 37.09 10.11
N ARG A 806 -4.48 36.16 10.11
CA ARG A 806 -4.62 35.12 11.13
C ARG A 806 -3.56 34.05 10.89
N THR A 807 -2.78 33.72 11.93
CA THR A 807 -1.60 32.86 11.79
C THR A 807 -1.74 31.56 12.57
N THR A 808 -1.75 30.43 11.85
CA THR A 808 -1.59 29.09 12.41
C THR A 808 -0.11 28.76 12.50
N ARG A 809 0.32 28.06 13.56
CA ARG A 809 1.72 27.64 13.77
C ARG A 809 1.83 26.13 13.95
N MET A 810 2.96 25.58 13.54
CA MET A 810 3.27 24.14 13.58
C MET A 810 4.66 23.93 14.16
N GLU A 811 4.80 22.98 15.08
CA GLU A 811 6.08 22.55 15.67
C GLU A 811 6.34 21.09 15.27
N TRP A 812 7.53 20.79 14.77
CA TRP A 812 7.87 19.49 14.15
C TRP A 812 9.02 18.79 14.88
N GLY A 813 8.95 17.47 14.98
CA GLY A 813 10.05 16.62 15.44
C GLY A 813 11.12 16.46 14.36
N ALA A 814 12.35 16.13 14.72
CA ALA A 814 13.46 16.04 13.77
C ALA A 814 13.20 15.02 12.63
N ASP A 815 12.52 13.91 12.92
CA ASP A 815 12.17 12.86 11.94
C ASP A 815 10.95 13.18 11.05
N GLY A 816 10.30 14.33 11.19
CA GLY A 816 9.19 14.77 10.33
C GLY A 816 7.81 14.83 10.98
N GLU A 817 7.68 14.30 12.20
CA GLU A 817 6.40 14.25 12.93
C GLU A 817 5.87 15.64 13.34
N LEU A 818 4.56 15.85 13.23
CA LEU A 818 3.91 17.08 13.72
C LEU A 818 3.69 16.97 15.23
N LEU A 819 4.52 17.62 16.04
CA LEU A 819 4.41 17.57 17.50
C LEU A 819 3.29 18.46 18.04
N ARG A 820 3.05 19.62 17.38
CA ARG A 820 2.07 20.60 17.85
C ARG A 820 1.52 21.47 16.74
N ARG A 821 0.25 21.86 16.86
CA ARG A 821 -0.42 22.85 16.01
C ARG A 821 -1.13 23.87 16.90
N THR A 822 -0.84 25.16 16.71
CA THR A 822 -1.54 26.26 17.40
C THR A 822 -2.34 27.06 16.37
N ALA A 823 -3.65 27.17 16.59
CA ALA A 823 -4.58 27.94 15.77
C ALA A 823 -4.49 29.45 16.08
N PRO A 824 -5.05 30.34 15.23
CA PRO A 824 -4.90 31.80 15.39
C PRO A 824 -5.55 32.40 16.63
N ASP A 825 -6.47 31.69 17.28
CA ASP A 825 -7.11 32.03 18.56
C ASP A 825 -6.30 31.56 19.80
N GLY A 826 -5.19 30.85 19.58
CA GLY A 826 -4.36 30.24 20.62
C GLY A 826 -4.82 28.86 21.08
N ALA A 827 -5.88 28.28 20.50
CA ALA A 827 -6.21 26.88 20.73
C ALA A 827 -5.11 25.98 20.15
N ALA A 828 -4.74 24.92 20.85
CA ALA A 828 -3.59 24.08 20.48
C ALA A 828 -3.91 22.59 20.55
N GLU A 829 -3.39 21.85 19.57
CA GLU A 829 -3.37 20.39 19.51
C GLU A 829 -1.94 19.89 19.63
N GLU A 830 -1.75 18.77 20.32
CA GLU A 830 -0.44 18.18 20.62
C GLU A 830 -0.45 16.68 20.29
N TRP A 831 0.66 16.16 19.78
CA TRP A 831 0.82 14.76 19.40
C TRP A 831 2.08 14.14 19.98
N THR A 832 2.05 12.84 20.24
CA THR A 832 3.23 12.06 20.63
C THR A 832 3.36 10.81 19.76
N TYR A 833 4.59 10.33 19.61
CA TYR A 833 4.95 9.27 18.68
C TYR A 833 5.84 8.22 19.36
N ASP A 834 6.02 7.05 18.74
CA ASP A 834 6.98 6.02 19.17
C ASP A 834 8.30 6.08 18.36
N GLY A 835 9.10 5.02 18.39
CA GLY A 835 10.40 4.98 17.71
C GLY A 835 10.31 4.92 16.17
N GLU A 836 9.17 4.50 15.63
CA GLU A 836 8.92 4.25 14.19
C GLU A 836 7.88 5.22 13.58
N GLY A 837 7.56 6.30 14.29
CA GLY A 837 6.62 7.33 13.81
C GLY A 837 5.14 7.00 14.04
N ASN A 838 4.80 5.97 14.84
CA ASN A 838 3.40 5.71 15.15
C ASN A 838 2.88 6.70 16.20
N ARG A 839 1.78 7.40 15.88
CA ARG A 839 1.15 8.41 16.76
C ARG A 839 0.56 7.78 18.03
N THR A 840 1.34 7.67 19.11
CA THR A 840 0.93 7.13 20.42
C THR A 840 -0.11 7.98 21.16
N SER A 841 -0.19 9.30 20.90
CA SER A 841 -1.33 10.11 21.39
C SER A 841 -1.63 11.36 20.57
N HIS A 842 -2.86 11.86 20.74
CA HIS A 842 -3.36 13.15 20.25
C HIS A 842 -4.14 13.82 21.40
N THR A 843 -3.78 15.05 21.73
CA THR A 843 -4.56 15.97 22.56
C THR A 843 -5.27 16.94 21.65
N ASP A 844 -6.60 17.01 21.70
CA ASP A 844 -7.38 17.95 20.89
C ASP A 844 -7.37 19.38 21.48
N ALA A 845 -7.90 20.33 20.73
CA ALA A 845 -8.03 21.74 21.13
C ALA A 845 -8.89 21.98 22.38
N ALA A 846 -9.69 21.00 22.83
CA ALA A 846 -10.46 21.04 24.06
C ALA A 846 -9.75 20.34 25.25
N GLY A 847 -8.57 19.76 25.03
CA GLY A 847 -7.79 19.02 26.02
C GLY A 847 -8.25 17.58 26.25
N ALA A 848 -9.09 17.01 25.39
CA ALA A 848 -9.39 15.58 25.41
C ALA A 848 -8.24 14.80 24.77
N VAL A 849 -7.87 13.66 25.37
CA VAL A 849 -6.70 12.88 24.94
C VAL A 849 -7.15 11.54 24.39
N THR A 850 -6.79 11.27 23.14
CA THR A 850 -6.87 9.94 22.53
C THR A 850 -5.48 9.31 22.53
N ARG A 851 -5.38 8.08 23.02
CA ARG A 851 -4.15 7.26 22.96
C ARG A 851 -4.32 6.15 21.93
N PHE A 852 -3.21 5.70 21.38
CA PHE A 852 -3.14 4.65 20.37
C PHE A 852 -2.05 3.66 20.75
N GLU A 853 -2.31 2.38 20.57
CA GLU A 853 -1.39 1.28 20.87
C GLU A 853 -1.19 0.46 19.59
N TYR A 854 0.03 0.01 19.32
CA TYR A 854 0.44 -0.61 18.06
C TYR A 854 1.10 -1.97 18.28
N THR A 855 0.94 -2.87 17.31
CA THR A 855 1.57 -4.20 17.28
C THR A 855 2.65 -4.26 16.19
N HIS A 856 2.98 -5.45 15.70
CA HIS A 856 3.91 -5.68 14.59
C HIS A 856 3.48 -4.92 13.32
N PHE A 857 4.46 -4.55 12.48
CA PHE A 857 4.24 -3.84 11.21
C PHE A 857 3.35 -2.58 11.32
N ASN A 858 3.46 -1.85 12.44
CA ASN A 858 2.72 -0.63 12.71
C ASN A 858 1.18 -0.80 12.69
N LEU A 859 0.68 -2.03 12.91
CA LEU A 859 -0.74 -2.33 12.95
C LEU A 859 -1.38 -1.83 14.26
N LEU A 860 -2.36 -0.93 14.16
CA LEU A 860 -3.09 -0.36 15.29
C LEU A 860 -3.84 -1.45 16.08
N ALA A 861 -3.46 -1.64 17.34
CA ALA A 861 -4.06 -2.60 18.28
C ALA A 861 -5.35 -2.06 18.92
N ALA A 862 -5.30 -0.81 19.37
CA ALA A 862 -6.37 -0.16 20.12
C ALA A 862 -6.29 1.37 20.03
N HIS A 863 -7.42 2.04 20.22
CA HIS A 863 -7.46 3.46 20.57
C HIS A 863 -8.28 3.67 21.85
N LEU A 864 -7.89 4.66 22.66
CA LEU A 864 -8.48 4.95 23.96
C LEU A 864 -8.71 6.46 24.11
N ALA A 865 -9.95 6.91 23.88
CA ALA A 865 -10.36 8.28 24.12
C ALA A 865 -10.71 8.50 25.61
N ARG A 866 -10.00 9.41 26.28
CA ARG A 866 -10.32 9.86 27.64
C ARG A 866 -10.63 11.37 27.63
N ARG A 867 -11.92 11.69 27.81
CA ARG A 867 -12.32 13.04 28.24
C ARG A 867 -11.83 13.26 29.68
N CYS A 868 -10.78 14.05 29.84
CA CYS A 868 -10.41 14.57 31.15
C CYS A 868 -11.41 15.70 31.49
N PRO A 869 -12.09 15.69 32.66
CA PRO A 869 -12.88 16.84 33.07
C PRO A 869 -11.97 18.07 33.24
N PRO A 870 -12.47 19.29 32.94
CA PRO A 870 -11.64 20.49 32.89
C PRO A 870 -10.94 20.74 34.24
N ARG A 871 -9.62 20.91 34.20
CA ARG A 871 -8.81 21.21 35.38
C ARG A 871 -9.22 22.56 35.97
N LEU A 872 -9.93 22.53 37.10
CA LEU A 872 -10.17 23.70 37.93
C LEU A 872 -8.83 24.37 38.27
N ARG A 873 -8.60 25.57 37.71
CA ARG A 873 -7.42 26.39 38.02
C ARG A 873 -7.51 26.89 39.48
N LEU A 874 -6.96 26.12 40.41
CA LEU A 874 -6.67 26.59 41.76
C LEU A 874 -5.67 27.75 41.70
N ARG A 875 -6.19 28.99 41.68
CA ARG A 875 -5.40 30.20 41.91
C ARG A 875 -4.76 30.11 43.30
N ARG A 876 -3.48 29.74 43.36
CA ARG A 876 -2.64 30.07 44.52
C ARG A 876 -2.47 31.58 44.55
N LEU A 877 -3.22 32.25 45.43
CA LEU A 877 -2.91 33.61 45.85
C LEU A 877 -1.55 33.59 46.58
N ALA A 878 -0.56 34.28 46.00
CA ALA A 878 0.68 34.55 46.69
C ALA A 878 0.48 35.80 47.57
N ALA A 879 0.37 35.59 48.88
CA ALA A 879 0.56 36.62 49.89
C ALA A 879 1.87 36.30 50.61
N ALA A 880 2.78 37.28 50.69
CA ALA A 880 4.07 37.11 51.32
C ALA A 880 4.06 37.74 52.72
N ASP A 881 4.51 36.99 53.73
CA ASP A 881 5.40 37.53 54.75
C ASP A 881 6.33 36.42 55.29
N ARG A 882 7.21 36.79 56.23
CA ARG A 882 8.50 36.16 56.51
C ARG A 882 8.50 35.21 57.72
N ARG A 883 9.60 34.44 57.78
CA ARG A 883 10.31 33.85 58.95
C ARG A 883 10.26 32.33 59.08
N GLU A 884 11.31 31.85 59.73
CA GLU A 884 11.77 30.46 59.82
C GLU A 884 11.28 29.73 61.10
N PRO A 885 11.50 28.40 61.23
CA PRO A 885 10.87 27.51 62.23
C PRO A 885 11.67 27.50 63.58
N PRO A 886 11.48 26.57 64.56
CA PRO A 886 10.64 25.35 64.58
C PRO A 886 9.85 25.06 65.87
N GLY A 887 9.03 24.00 65.84
CA GLY A 887 8.35 23.44 67.01
C GLY A 887 8.10 21.93 66.89
N ARG A 888 8.45 21.15 67.92
CA ARG A 888 8.19 19.71 68.01
C ARG A 888 6.79 19.44 68.57
N THR A 889 6.12 18.40 68.08
CA THR A 889 5.75 17.19 68.87
C THR A 889 5.17 16.10 67.97
N ALA A 890 5.21 14.85 68.45
CA ALA A 890 4.51 13.71 67.85
C ALA A 890 3.39 13.23 68.78
N LEU A 891 2.37 12.58 68.22
CA LEU A 891 1.52 11.66 68.96
C LEU A 891 1.15 10.45 68.07
N ASP A 892 0.86 9.31 68.71
CA ASP A 892 0.79 7.97 68.11
C ASP A 892 -0.64 7.39 68.16
N LEU A 893 -0.78 6.13 67.71
CA LEU A 893 -1.87 5.17 67.95
C LEU A 893 -2.97 5.05 66.88
N ARG A 894 -2.64 4.25 65.86
CA ARG A 894 -3.29 2.96 65.51
C ARG A 894 -4.80 2.79 65.78
N VAL A 895 -5.51 2.26 64.78
CA VAL A 895 -6.36 1.05 64.94
C VAL A 895 -6.49 0.30 63.60
N ARG A 896 -6.85 -0.99 63.63
CA ARG A 896 -6.91 -1.92 62.48
C ARG A 896 -8.29 -1.96 61.81
N PRO A 897 -8.37 -2.59 60.62
CA PRO A 897 -9.43 -3.54 60.30
C PRO A 897 -9.05 -5.00 60.69
N ARG A 898 -10.02 -5.76 61.20
CA ARG A 898 -10.08 -7.23 61.01
C ARG A 898 -10.61 -7.46 59.57
N GLY A 899 -10.28 -8.53 58.84
CA GLY A 899 -10.54 -9.93 59.15
C GLY A 899 -11.93 -10.33 58.63
N THR A 900 -12.18 -11.53 58.07
CA THR A 900 -11.44 -12.78 58.29
C THR A 900 -11.77 -13.89 57.27
N ALA A 901 -10.79 -14.79 57.07
CA ALA A 901 -10.95 -16.25 56.91
C ALA A 901 -11.55 -16.81 55.59
N ARG A 902 -11.24 -18.04 55.14
CA ARG A 902 -10.28 -19.14 55.50
C ARG A 902 -10.24 -20.11 54.29
N ARG A 903 -9.34 -21.10 54.09
CA ARG A 903 -8.27 -21.83 54.83
C ARG A 903 -7.20 -22.24 53.78
N ARG A 904 -5.88 -22.26 54.08
CA ARG A 904 -5.02 -23.41 54.50
C ARG A 904 -5.04 -24.64 53.55
N ASP A 905 -3.94 -25.36 53.33
CA ASP A 905 -2.66 -25.45 54.09
C ASP A 905 -1.48 -25.99 53.22
N ARG A 906 -0.22 -25.79 53.68
CA ARG A 906 1.01 -26.61 53.38
C ARG A 906 1.66 -26.47 51.97
N LEU A 907 2.97 -26.69 51.76
CA LEU A 907 4.08 -27.14 52.64
C LEU A 907 5.48 -26.57 52.21
N ARG A 908 6.35 -26.28 53.21
CA ARG A 908 7.83 -26.13 53.26
C ARG A 908 8.73 -26.05 51.98
N ARG A 909 9.57 -24.98 51.93
CA ARG A 909 11.07 -24.89 51.88
C ARG A 909 11.93 -25.75 50.90
N PRO A 910 13.20 -25.35 50.58
CA PRO A 910 13.85 -24.02 50.60
C PRO A 910 14.75 -23.71 49.36
N HIS A 911 15.38 -22.51 49.32
CA HIS A 911 16.60 -22.22 48.54
C HIS A 911 17.85 -22.90 49.16
N PRO A 912 18.88 -23.24 48.37
CA PRO A 912 20.03 -22.34 48.08
C PRO A 912 20.41 -22.43 46.57
N GLU A 913 21.47 -21.90 45.97
CA GLU A 913 22.38 -20.72 46.04
C GLU A 913 23.29 -20.83 44.79
N LEU A 914 23.98 -19.73 44.46
CA LEU A 914 25.25 -19.64 43.72
C LEU A 914 25.36 -19.96 42.20
N ARG A 915 26.14 -19.06 41.60
CA ARG A 915 26.70 -18.94 40.23
C ARG A 915 27.91 -19.89 40.01
N PRO A 916 28.56 -19.99 38.82
CA PRO A 916 28.75 -18.98 37.74
C PRO A 916 27.49 -18.39 37.09
#